data_AF-A0A261XZD2-F1
#
_entry.id   AF-A0A261XZD2-F1
#
_cell.length_a   1.000
_cell.length_b   1.000
_cell.length_c   1.000
_cell.angle_alpha   90.00
_cell.angle_beta   90.00
_cell.angle_gamma   90.00
#
_symmetry.space_group_name_H-M   'P 1'
#
loop_
_entity.id
_entity.type
_entity.pdbx_description
1 polymer ?
#
loop_
_entity_poly.entity_id
_entity_poly.type
_entity_poly.pdbx_seq_one_letter_code
_entity_poly.pdbx_strand_id
1 'polypeptide(L)'
;MRMHLFNATVISLAALAIATPVRRNSNWSNWSNWGNAPKAVYFITDENKQDNQVVALKADSSTGKVEYAAKYPTGGLGLAGSTSMGVAAPDPTFGQGAIQVSGNYLFAVNPGSNTLSFFLIDPFEPTKLTLVGKPADTRGEFPLSVAYSHKLNIVNPRTGLSYVGGYERPFGLNQTTPPMGPPGTVSDVFFAKDSSAVLVTAKGNGKAGSTGSVWAYGISEENGHPTIKRDAVVSYPKGTALLFGSVVISEDEIVSTDPAYGAAILSYNRETYIASTKSLVKVRKQGAICWNAYSRKTGNVYTLDPATGTVTELSTNGNILRSLSYNTTAAGILDGKVGGDYLYIVDPFKATGVTQIVVIDVSSEELQNVQIYTVPQASGAGIFSTGLAVFPAHAVVIGSGQGGTPLATALAKAGRKTALIEHIHVGGTCINEGCTPTKTMVASARVAYLAKRSGDYGVIADVKPKIDMTIVQKRRRGIVESFRGGSEGRLKSTDGLDLLMGRATFTGKKELRVAMNDGSTLDVDAESIFINVGARPSMPKLEGIENVEVLNSTTIMELEEVPEHLLVIGGGYVGLEFAQMFHRYGSKVTVIQRNAHLLGREDNDIADAVANILREDGINICLNTTPVKVEKAADGTIHLTVQGEHEQVLTGSHLLAAAGRTSNANTLNLEFIGVALDQHGFIKVNDRLETNIAGIYAMGDVKGGPQFTHISYDDFRILKTNIMEKGAATIKDRMVPYTVFMDPQLGRVGMSESEARKQGRNIHVASMPMSWVARALEVDESRGLMKVIVDADNGRILGCAVLGLEGVDGSLNTIAELNWARSRNVRASIFSKFGIEDGPPLGSTITVPQLSDRSYTENECEIAAQLGERT
;
A
#
# COMPACT_ATOMS: atom_id res chain seq x y z
N MET A 1 -46.97 17.50 40.80
CA MET A 1 -46.95 17.17 42.24
C MET A 1 -46.34 15.79 42.38
N ARG A 2 -45.17 15.68 43.06
CA ARG A 2 -44.51 14.53 43.72
C ARG A 2 -44.96 13.09 43.35
N MET A 3 -44.14 12.04 43.21
CA MET A 3 -42.77 11.75 43.62
C MET A 3 -42.46 10.30 43.16
N HIS A 4 -41.22 10.02 42.72
CA HIS A 4 -40.33 8.89 43.14
C HIS A 4 -40.79 7.41 43.08
N LEU A 5 -39.96 6.38 42.89
CA LEU A 5 -38.51 6.12 42.91
C LEU A 5 -38.34 4.63 42.51
N PHE A 6 -37.31 4.28 41.70
CA PHE A 6 -36.37 3.13 41.83
C PHE A 6 -36.92 1.68 41.80
N ASN A 7 -36.25 0.61 41.35
CA ASN A 7 -34.90 0.28 40.86
C ASN A 7 -35.05 -1.14 40.23
N ALA A 8 -34.52 -1.43 39.05
CA ALA A 8 -33.19 -2.01 38.79
C ALA A 8 -33.11 -3.54 38.75
N THR A 9 -32.50 -4.01 37.64
CA THR A 9 -31.59 -5.15 37.51
C THR A 9 -32.15 -6.53 37.11
N VAL A 10 -31.43 -7.15 36.16
CA VAL A 10 -31.24 -8.60 35.94
C VAL A 10 -32.15 -9.29 34.91
N ILE A 11 -31.52 -9.60 33.75
CA ILE A 11 -31.70 -10.80 32.90
C ILE A 11 -33.06 -10.98 32.20
N SER A 12 -33.09 -10.71 30.88
CA SER A 12 -33.60 -11.64 29.84
C SER A 12 -33.86 -10.94 28.51
N LEU A 13 -33.75 -11.73 27.43
CA LEU A 13 -34.37 -11.60 26.11
C LEU A 13 -33.59 -10.90 24.99
N ALA A 14 -32.93 -11.75 24.21
CA ALA A 14 -32.90 -11.59 22.76
C ALA A 14 -34.33 -11.70 22.17
N ALA A 15 -34.54 -10.92 21.11
CA ALA A 15 -35.59 -11.00 20.07
C ALA A 15 -37.01 -10.47 20.38
N LEU A 16 -37.31 -9.25 19.90
CA LEU A 16 -38.20 -9.07 18.73
C LEU A 16 -38.15 -7.61 18.20
N ALA A 17 -38.31 -7.48 16.89
CA ALA A 17 -38.20 -6.25 16.12
C ALA A 17 -39.49 -5.39 16.10
N ILE A 18 -39.31 -4.07 15.86
CA ILE A 18 -40.01 -3.18 14.90
C ILE A 18 -40.25 -1.74 15.45
N ALA A 19 -39.83 -0.77 14.62
CA ALA A 19 -40.28 0.63 14.44
C ALA A 19 -39.77 1.78 15.35
N THR A 20 -38.67 2.41 14.87
CA THR A 20 -38.41 3.87 14.66
C THR A 20 -38.55 4.92 15.78
N PRO A 21 -37.84 6.07 15.71
CA PRO A 21 -36.45 6.31 15.29
C PRO A 21 -35.70 7.14 16.37
N VAL A 22 -34.53 6.70 16.83
CA VAL A 22 -33.64 7.56 17.62
C VAL A 22 -32.31 7.65 16.90
N ARG A 23 -31.90 8.90 16.68
CA ARG A 23 -30.74 9.38 15.92
C ARG A 23 -29.52 8.48 16.07
N ARG A 24 -29.17 7.79 14.97
CA ARG A 24 -27.84 7.21 14.77
C ARG A 24 -26.85 8.35 14.49
N ASN A 25 -26.09 8.75 15.50
CA ASN A 25 -24.72 9.23 15.26
C ASN A 25 -23.83 7.99 15.19
N SER A 26 -23.63 7.47 13.98
CA SER A 26 -22.59 6.49 13.68
C SER A 26 -21.98 6.84 12.33
N ASN A 27 -20.93 7.65 12.37
CA ASN A 27 -20.09 8.06 11.24
C ASN A 27 -19.29 6.88 10.68
N TRP A 28 -19.96 5.90 10.06
CA TRP A 28 -19.33 4.78 9.37
C TRP A 28 -19.92 4.60 7.95
N SER A 29 -20.03 5.70 7.19
CA SER A 29 -20.50 5.72 5.80
C SER A 29 -19.46 6.24 4.79
N ASN A 30 -18.22 6.48 5.19
CA ASN A 30 -17.30 7.32 4.40
C ASN A 30 -16.42 6.61 3.38
N TRP A 31 -16.87 5.49 2.82
CA TRP A 31 -16.08 4.80 1.80
C TRP A 31 -16.83 4.50 0.49
N SER A 32 -18.15 4.29 0.54
CA SER A 32 -19.02 4.48 -0.66
C SER A 32 -19.17 5.95 -1.06
N ASN A 33 -18.66 6.87 -0.23
CA ASN A 33 -18.81 8.32 -0.31
C ASN A 33 -17.56 9.02 -0.91
N TRP A 34 -16.77 8.36 -1.75
CA TRP A 34 -15.49 8.89 -2.25
C TRP A 34 -15.66 9.79 -3.49
N GLY A 35 -16.11 11.03 -3.25
CA GLY A 35 -15.56 12.19 -3.96
C GLY A 35 -14.37 12.65 -3.13
N ASN A 36 -13.18 12.87 -3.70
CA ASN A 36 -11.96 13.23 -2.96
C ASN A 36 -11.50 14.67 -3.20
N ALA A 37 -11.23 15.41 -2.12
CA ALA A 37 -10.82 16.81 -2.24
C ALA A 37 -9.47 16.86 -2.97
N PRO A 38 -9.40 17.53 -4.12
CA PRO A 38 -8.24 17.43 -4.99
C PRO A 38 -7.03 18.11 -4.40
N LYS A 39 -5.84 17.68 -4.83
CA LYS A 39 -4.59 18.40 -4.56
C LYS A 39 -4.28 19.45 -5.61
N ALA A 40 -4.80 19.25 -6.82
CA ALA A 40 -4.74 20.23 -7.87
C ALA A 40 -6.02 20.21 -8.71
N VAL A 41 -6.39 21.39 -9.18
CA VAL A 41 -7.44 21.63 -10.16
C VAL A 41 -6.76 22.18 -11.41
N TYR A 42 -7.12 21.64 -12.57
CA TYR A 42 -6.58 22.08 -13.85
C TYR A 42 -7.70 22.54 -14.77
N PHE A 43 -7.42 23.58 -15.53
CA PHE A 43 -8.22 23.98 -16.67
C PHE A 43 -7.32 24.40 -17.83
N ILE A 44 -7.89 24.52 -19.03
CA ILE A 44 -7.15 24.92 -20.22
C ILE A 44 -7.62 26.30 -20.69
N THR A 45 -6.68 27.15 -21.11
CA THR A 45 -7.01 28.39 -21.82
C THR A 45 -7.37 28.06 -23.27
N ASP A 46 -8.28 28.78 -23.91
CA ASP A 46 -8.61 28.56 -25.34
C ASP A 46 -8.70 29.86 -26.14
N GLU A 47 -7.68 30.70 -25.98
CA GLU A 47 -7.64 32.03 -26.57
C GLU A 47 -7.23 31.96 -28.07
N ASN A 48 -7.91 32.73 -28.93
CA ASN A 48 -7.78 32.64 -30.39
C ASN A 48 -6.32 32.78 -30.87
N LYS A 49 -5.84 31.79 -31.64
CA LYS A 49 -4.50 31.81 -32.28
C LYS A 49 -3.34 32.02 -31.29
N GLN A 50 -3.54 31.75 -30.01
CA GLN A 50 -2.48 31.71 -29.01
C GLN A 50 -2.14 30.27 -28.65
N ASP A 51 -0.94 30.05 -28.11
CA ASP A 51 -0.56 28.76 -27.54
C ASP A 51 -1.37 28.51 -26.26
N ASN A 52 -2.20 27.48 -26.28
CA ASN A 52 -3.03 27.12 -25.14
C ASN A 52 -2.15 26.78 -23.94
N GLN A 53 -2.66 27.06 -22.75
CA GLN A 53 -1.97 26.82 -21.49
C GLN A 53 -2.85 25.91 -20.64
N VAL A 54 -2.24 24.89 -20.03
CA VAL A 54 -2.85 24.22 -18.88
C VAL A 54 -2.52 25.04 -17.65
N VAL A 55 -3.54 25.60 -17.01
CA VAL A 55 -3.41 26.32 -15.74
C VAL A 55 -3.61 25.33 -14.61
N ALA A 56 -2.62 25.24 -13.71
CA ALA A 56 -2.66 24.39 -12.53
C ALA A 56 -2.89 25.25 -11.29
N LEU A 57 -3.93 24.91 -10.53
CA LEU A 57 -4.25 25.50 -9.24
C LEU A 57 -3.99 24.49 -8.14
N LYS A 58 -3.34 24.92 -7.07
CA LYS A 58 -3.25 24.14 -5.83
C LYS A 58 -4.60 24.16 -5.14
N ALA A 59 -5.08 23.01 -4.70
CA ALA A 59 -6.33 22.90 -3.95
C ALA A 59 -6.06 22.46 -2.50
N ASP A 60 -6.66 23.19 -1.57
CA ASP A 60 -6.68 22.84 -0.15
C ASP A 60 -7.76 21.78 0.10
N SER A 61 -7.33 20.58 0.47
CA SER A 61 -8.22 19.43 0.62
C SER A 61 -9.21 19.54 1.80
N SER A 62 -9.02 20.49 2.72
CA SER A 62 -9.87 20.67 3.91
C SER A 62 -10.92 21.75 3.74
N THR A 63 -10.66 22.74 2.87
CA THR A 63 -11.54 23.90 2.68
C THR A 63 -12.06 24.04 1.26
N GLY A 64 -11.51 23.27 0.31
CA GLY A 64 -11.79 23.39 -1.12
C GLY A 64 -11.16 24.63 -1.77
N LYS A 65 -10.46 25.48 -1.00
CA LYS A 65 -9.85 26.70 -1.52
C LYS A 65 -8.83 26.37 -2.60
N VAL A 66 -8.84 27.16 -3.68
CA VAL A 66 -7.84 27.05 -4.75
C VAL A 66 -6.95 28.28 -4.79
N GLU A 67 -5.71 28.08 -5.23
CA GLU A 67 -4.74 29.13 -5.45
C GLU A 67 -3.94 28.84 -6.72
N TYR A 68 -3.65 29.88 -7.51
CA TYR A 68 -2.81 29.77 -8.69
C TYR A 68 -1.41 29.28 -8.34
N ALA A 69 -0.96 28.21 -9.00
CA ALA A 69 0.37 27.65 -8.81
C ALA A 69 1.26 27.85 -10.03
N ALA A 70 0.78 27.43 -11.22
CA ALA A 70 1.58 27.48 -12.43
C ALA A 70 0.72 27.43 -13.70
N LYS A 71 1.35 27.73 -14.85
CA LYS A 71 0.80 27.48 -16.18
C LYS A 71 1.81 26.74 -17.05
N TYR A 72 1.34 25.91 -17.96
CA TYR A 72 2.17 25.10 -18.83
C TYR A 72 1.71 25.21 -20.28
N PRO A 73 2.59 25.58 -21.22
CA PRO A 73 2.25 25.63 -22.63
C PRO A 73 1.90 24.23 -23.13
N THR A 74 0.81 24.13 -23.86
CA THR A 74 0.41 22.88 -24.51
C THR A 74 1.23 22.65 -25.77
N GLY A 75 1.74 23.71 -26.42
CA GLY A 75 2.39 23.68 -27.72
C GLY A 75 1.40 23.66 -28.90
N GLY A 76 0.10 23.75 -28.62
CA GLY A 76 -0.99 23.73 -29.60
C GLY A 76 -1.81 25.01 -29.52
N LEU A 77 -2.47 25.39 -30.62
CA LEU A 77 -3.21 26.64 -30.73
C LEU A 77 -4.65 26.50 -30.24
N GLY A 78 -5.15 27.56 -29.59
CA GLY A 78 -6.55 27.73 -29.26
C GLY A 78 -7.41 28.31 -30.38
N LEU A 79 -8.73 28.19 -30.25
CA LEU A 79 -9.71 28.69 -31.20
C LEU A 79 -10.87 29.36 -30.47
N ALA A 80 -10.84 30.67 -30.28
CA ALA A 80 -11.89 31.36 -29.54
C ALA A 80 -13.30 31.14 -30.12
N GLY A 81 -14.23 30.80 -29.25
CA GLY A 81 -15.66 30.71 -29.53
C GLY A 81 -16.31 32.05 -29.91
N SER A 82 -17.37 32.01 -30.70
CA SER A 82 -18.20 33.19 -30.99
C SER A 82 -19.23 33.41 -29.86
N THR A 83 -19.19 34.57 -29.20
CA THR A 83 -20.02 34.87 -28.02
C THR A 83 -21.47 35.25 -28.32
N SER A 84 -21.91 35.28 -29.58
CA SER A 84 -23.11 36.01 -30.00
C SER A 84 -24.35 35.17 -30.36
N MET A 85 -24.53 33.94 -29.88
CA MET A 85 -25.44 33.03 -30.58
C MET A 85 -26.35 32.12 -29.74
N GLY A 86 -27.55 31.84 -30.29
CA GLY A 86 -28.58 30.99 -29.69
C GLY A 86 -28.24 29.49 -29.69
N VAL A 87 -29.18 28.68 -29.18
CA VAL A 87 -29.04 27.25 -28.78
C VAL A 87 -28.49 26.27 -29.85
N ALA A 88 -28.22 26.72 -31.09
CA ALA A 88 -27.88 25.87 -32.25
C ALA A 88 -26.79 26.45 -33.16
N ALA A 89 -25.87 27.25 -32.62
CA ALA A 89 -25.03 28.12 -33.42
C ALA A 89 -23.53 27.71 -33.44
N PRO A 90 -22.72 28.25 -34.38
CA PRO A 90 -21.38 27.77 -34.67
C PRO A 90 -20.39 27.96 -33.53
N ASP A 91 -20.05 26.88 -32.84
CA ASP A 91 -19.32 26.96 -31.59
C ASP A 91 -17.96 26.29 -31.73
N PRO A 92 -16.90 27.06 -32.02
CA PRO A 92 -15.59 26.64 -31.62
C PRO A 92 -15.57 26.65 -30.09
N THR A 93 -15.45 25.44 -29.53
CA THR A 93 -14.83 25.17 -28.22
C THR A 93 -15.64 25.38 -26.94
N PHE A 94 -16.47 24.39 -26.57
CA PHE A 94 -17.10 24.25 -25.24
C PHE A 94 -17.33 22.78 -24.83
N GLY A 95 -16.51 21.82 -25.28
CA GLY A 95 -16.68 20.38 -24.98
C GLY A 95 -16.33 20.01 -23.54
N GLN A 96 -17.19 19.25 -22.87
CA GLN A 96 -16.88 18.67 -21.56
C GLN A 96 -15.72 17.68 -21.72
N GLY A 97 -14.67 17.79 -20.91
CA GLY A 97 -13.50 16.90 -21.04
C GLY A 97 -12.47 17.29 -22.12
N ALA A 98 -12.38 18.56 -22.48
CA ALA A 98 -11.24 19.13 -23.22
C ALA A 98 -9.90 18.97 -22.47
N ILE A 99 -9.96 18.81 -21.15
CA ILE A 99 -8.85 18.40 -20.29
C ILE A 99 -9.26 17.20 -19.44
N GLN A 100 -8.40 16.19 -19.36
CA GLN A 100 -8.65 14.98 -18.57
C GLN A 100 -7.42 14.57 -17.79
N VAL A 101 -7.65 14.12 -16.57
CA VAL A 101 -6.64 13.53 -15.69
C VAL A 101 -6.95 12.05 -15.54
N SER A 102 -5.94 11.21 -15.72
CA SER A 102 -6.02 9.81 -15.35
C SER A 102 -4.69 9.30 -14.81
N GLY A 103 -4.69 8.82 -13.56
CA GLY A 103 -3.45 8.56 -12.84
C GLY A 103 -2.56 9.82 -12.87
N ASN A 104 -1.30 9.65 -13.24
CA ASN A 104 -0.32 10.76 -13.36
C ASN A 104 -0.27 11.38 -14.76
N TYR A 105 -1.31 11.21 -15.54
CA TYR A 105 -1.39 11.69 -16.91
C TYR A 105 -2.42 12.80 -17.01
N LEU A 106 -2.06 13.87 -17.70
CA LEU A 106 -2.98 14.92 -18.09
C LEU A 106 -2.97 15.07 -19.61
N PHE A 107 -4.16 15.07 -20.19
CA PHE A 107 -4.37 15.25 -21.62
C PHE A 107 -5.12 16.55 -21.85
N ALA A 108 -4.68 17.33 -22.83
CA ALA A 108 -5.23 18.65 -23.14
C ALA A 108 -5.46 18.79 -24.64
N VAL A 109 -6.68 19.12 -25.03
CA VAL A 109 -7.09 19.34 -26.42
C VAL A 109 -6.74 20.76 -26.86
N ASN A 110 -6.20 20.92 -28.07
CA ASN A 110 -5.91 22.20 -28.70
C ASN A 110 -6.68 22.31 -30.02
N PRO A 111 -7.85 22.97 -30.01
CA PRO A 111 -8.77 22.96 -31.13
C PRO A 111 -8.31 23.85 -32.30
N GLY A 112 -7.57 24.94 -32.04
CA GLY A 112 -7.06 25.83 -33.09
C GLY A 112 -5.96 25.21 -33.95
N SER A 113 -5.20 24.26 -33.40
CA SER A 113 -4.21 23.48 -34.16
C SER A 113 -4.65 22.06 -34.48
N ASN A 114 -5.83 21.62 -34.02
CA ASN A 114 -6.26 20.22 -34.08
C ASN A 114 -5.20 19.27 -33.49
N THR A 115 -4.74 19.54 -32.28
CA THR A 115 -3.71 18.69 -31.63
C THR A 115 -4.08 18.31 -30.20
N LEU A 116 -3.64 17.13 -29.74
CA LEU A 116 -3.67 16.76 -28.31
C LEU A 116 -2.28 16.87 -27.70
N SER A 117 -2.20 17.52 -26.54
CA SER A 117 -1.01 17.60 -25.70
C SER A 117 -1.08 16.61 -24.54
N PHE A 118 0.07 16.08 -24.17
CA PHE A 118 0.21 15.06 -23.13
C PHE A 118 1.21 15.52 -22.07
N PHE A 119 0.80 15.49 -20.81
CA PHE A 119 1.60 15.90 -19.67
C PHE A 119 1.74 14.76 -18.65
N LEU A 120 2.92 14.65 -18.05
CA LEU A 120 3.13 13.93 -16.80
C LEU A 120 2.86 14.88 -15.63
N ILE A 121 1.99 14.45 -14.72
CA ILE A 121 1.73 15.09 -13.44
C ILE A 121 2.76 14.56 -12.44
N ASP A 122 3.42 15.45 -11.71
CA ASP A 122 4.27 15.06 -10.59
C ASP A 122 3.39 14.56 -9.42
N PRO A 123 3.49 13.29 -9.00
CA PRO A 123 2.57 12.73 -8.01
C PRO A 123 2.80 13.25 -6.58
N PHE A 124 3.82 14.06 -6.34
CA PHE A 124 4.11 14.69 -5.03
C PHE A 124 3.86 16.19 -5.04
N GLU A 125 3.93 16.80 -6.22
CA GLU A 125 3.60 18.20 -6.44
C GLU A 125 2.64 18.29 -7.64
N PRO A 126 1.35 17.94 -7.50
CA PRO A 126 0.46 17.77 -8.65
C PRO A 126 0.32 19.02 -9.53
N THR A 127 0.60 20.22 -9.00
CA THR A 127 0.65 21.45 -9.80
C THR A 127 1.84 21.53 -10.75
N LYS A 128 2.79 20.58 -10.68
CA LYS A 128 3.97 20.46 -11.54
C LYS A 128 3.70 19.50 -12.69
N LEU A 129 3.64 20.06 -13.90
CA LEU A 129 3.38 19.31 -15.14
C LEU A 129 4.63 19.29 -16.03
N THR A 130 4.87 18.17 -16.71
CA THR A 130 5.92 18.03 -17.73
C THR A 130 5.29 17.64 -19.05
N LEU A 131 5.36 18.52 -20.06
CA LEU A 131 4.91 18.20 -21.42
C LEU A 131 5.79 17.08 -21.99
N VAL A 132 5.16 16.03 -22.51
CA VAL A 132 5.86 14.90 -23.12
C VAL A 132 5.74 14.97 -24.63
N GLY A 133 6.89 15.10 -25.30
CA GLY A 133 6.95 15.18 -26.74
C GLY A 133 6.33 16.46 -27.29
N LYS A 134 5.91 16.42 -28.56
CA LYS A 134 5.17 17.51 -29.22
C LYS A 134 3.69 17.15 -29.28
N PRO A 135 2.78 18.15 -29.35
CA PRO A 135 1.36 17.90 -29.55
C PRO A 135 1.11 17.03 -30.77
N ALA A 136 0.26 16.03 -30.60
CA ALA A 136 -0.08 15.09 -31.64
C ALA A 136 -1.23 15.63 -32.48
N ASP A 137 -1.03 15.76 -33.79
CA ASP A 137 -2.07 16.09 -34.77
C ASP A 137 -3.22 15.08 -34.71
N THR A 138 -4.46 15.57 -34.68
CA THR A 138 -5.69 14.76 -34.67
C THR A 138 -6.24 14.49 -36.08
N ARG A 139 -5.52 14.93 -37.12
CA ARG A 139 -5.74 14.73 -38.57
C ARG A 139 -7.11 15.15 -39.07
N GLY A 140 -7.67 16.23 -38.50
CA GLY A 140 -8.91 16.85 -38.96
C GLY A 140 -10.19 16.36 -38.30
N GLU A 141 -10.11 15.39 -37.38
CA GLU A 141 -11.20 15.11 -36.43
C GLU A 141 -11.07 16.12 -35.28
N PHE A 142 -12.08 16.98 -35.11
CA PHE A 142 -12.08 18.07 -34.15
C PHE A 142 -12.33 17.47 -32.76
N PRO A 143 -11.31 17.20 -31.91
CA PRO A 143 -11.55 16.46 -30.68
C PRO A 143 -12.15 17.46 -29.70
N LEU A 144 -13.45 17.41 -29.44
CA LEU A 144 -14.07 18.25 -28.40
C LEU A 144 -13.80 17.70 -26.99
N SER A 145 -13.42 16.42 -26.89
CA SER A 145 -13.16 15.71 -25.64
C SER A 145 -12.13 14.59 -25.86
N VAL A 146 -11.44 14.21 -24.79
CA VAL A 146 -10.52 13.06 -24.77
C VAL A 146 -11.05 11.99 -23.82
N ALA A 147 -11.03 10.73 -24.27
CA ALA A 147 -11.35 9.57 -23.45
C ALA A 147 -10.08 8.76 -23.16
N TYR A 148 -10.00 8.25 -21.94
CA TYR A 148 -8.94 7.34 -21.53
C TYR A 148 -9.49 6.17 -20.71
N SER A 149 -8.97 4.97 -20.98
CA SER A 149 -9.18 3.80 -20.14
C SER A 149 -7.85 3.35 -19.56
N HIS A 150 -7.70 3.47 -18.23
CA HIS A 150 -6.55 2.92 -17.51
C HIS A 150 -6.51 1.38 -17.59
N LYS A 151 -7.68 0.74 -17.59
CA LYS A 151 -7.81 -0.72 -17.70
C LYS A 151 -7.22 -1.24 -19.01
N LEU A 152 -7.49 -0.54 -20.11
CA LEU A 152 -7.04 -0.94 -21.45
C LEU A 152 -5.73 -0.27 -21.88
N ASN A 153 -5.29 0.77 -21.15
CA ASN A 153 -4.18 1.65 -21.53
C ASN A 153 -4.38 2.26 -22.93
N ILE A 154 -5.58 2.78 -23.19
CA ILE A 154 -5.97 3.40 -24.47
C ILE A 154 -6.31 4.87 -24.21
N VAL A 155 -5.66 5.77 -24.95
CA VAL A 155 -5.98 7.20 -25.04
C VAL A 155 -6.47 7.46 -26.47
N ASN A 156 -7.51 8.26 -26.66
CA ASN A 156 -7.80 8.82 -27.99
C ASN A 156 -6.96 10.08 -28.19
N PRO A 157 -5.81 10.06 -28.90
CA PRO A 157 -5.85 10.31 -30.35
C PRO A 157 -4.59 9.94 -31.17
N ARG A 158 -4.82 9.52 -32.42
CA ARG A 158 -3.93 9.85 -33.56
C ARG A 158 -4.62 9.75 -34.90
N THR A 159 -5.72 9.00 -34.97
CA THR A 159 -6.64 8.90 -36.12
C THR A 159 -8.02 8.38 -35.68
N GLY A 160 -8.35 8.49 -34.39
CA GLY A 160 -9.04 7.41 -33.70
C GLY A 160 -8.11 6.67 -32.76
N LEU A 161 -8.69 6.20 -31.67
CA LEU A 161 -8.10 5.55 -30.51
C LEU A 161 -6.91 4.65 -30.87
N SER A 162 -5.74 4.97 -30.31
CA SER A 162 -4.51 4.20 -30.48
C SER A 162 -4.02 3.70 -29.13
N TYR A 163 -3.53 2.47 -29.10
CA TYR A 163 -2.76 1.91 -27.98
C TYR A 163 -1.47 2.75 -27.80
N VAL A 164 -0.98 2.92 -26.57
CA VAL A 164 0.26 3.68 -26.28
C VAL A 164 1.53 3.01 -26.89
N GLY A 165 1.38 1.91 -27.64
CA GLY A 165 2.42 1.26 -28.46
C GLY A 165 2.01 0.98 -29.92
N GLY A 166 2.08 1.99 -30.78
CA GLY A 166 2.51 1.78 -32.18
C GLY A 166 1.52 1.25 -33.24
N TYR A 167 0.20 1.24 -33.02
CA TYR A 167 -0.77 0.92 -34.09
C TYR A 167 -1.86 2.00 -34.23
N GLU A 168 -1.95 2.62 -35.42
CA GLU A 168 -2.93 3.64 -35.80
C GLU A 168 -4.17 2.99 -36.46
N ARG A 169 -5.41 3.40 -36.11
CA ARG A 169 -6.63 2.99 -36.84
C ARG A 169 -7.63 4.15 -37.01
N PRO A 170 -8.13 4.42 -38.23
CA PRO A 170 -9.17 5.42 -38.51
C PRO A 170 -10.56 5.05 -37.98
N PHE A 171 -11.31 5.99 -37.39
CA PHE A 171 -12.78 5.90 -37.36
C PHE A 171 -13.37 6.44 -38.67
N GLY A 172 -14.46 5.86 -39.16
CA GLY A 172 -15.22 6.40 -40.29
C GLY A 172 -16.09 7.60 -39.91
N LEU A 173 -15.60 8.51 -39.07
CA LEU A 173 -16.32 9.71 -38.66
C LEU A 173 -16.13 10.80 -39.73
N ASN A 174 -17.11 10.97 -40.62
CA ASN A 174 -17.14 12.11 -41.54
C ASN A 174 -17.43 13.41 -40.76
N GLN A 175 -16.41 14.04 -40.18
CA GLN A 175 -16.51 15.40 -39.63
C GLN A 175 -15.97 16.41 -40.64
N THR A 176 -16.85 17.27 -41.17
CA THR A 176 -16.49 18.39 -42.06
C THR A 176 -16.76 19.72 -41.35
N THR A 177 -15.74 20.56 -41.18
CA THR A 177 -15.85 21.98 -40.76
C THR A 177 -16.42 22.84 -41.91
N PRO A 178 -17.06 24.02 -41.68
CA PRO A 178 -16.92 24.87 -40.49
C PRO A 178 -18.26 25.10 -39.73
N PRO A 179 -18.28 25.94 -38.67
CA PRO A 179 -18.45 25.58 -37.28
C PRO A 179 -19.91 25.46 -36.84
N MET A 180 -20.92 25.50 -37.71
CA MET A 180 -22.30 25.19 -37.30
C MET A 180 -22.37 23.68 -37.29
N GLY A 181 -22.33 23.01 -36.14
CA GLY A 181 -22.52 21.57 -36.16
C GLY A 181 -23.89 21.24 -36.78
N PRO A 182 -23.98 20.61 -37.98
CA PRO A 182 -25.25 20.04 -38.41
C PRO A 182 -25.64 18.94 -37.40
N PRO A 183 -26.88 18.42 -37.45
CA PRO A 183 -27.16 17.09 -36.87
C PRO A 183 -26.00 16.11 -37.01
N GLY A 184 -25.67 15.41 -35.93
CA GLY A 184 -24.62 14.38 -35.91
C GLY A 184 -23.26 14.85 -35.40
N THR A 185 -23.15 16.08 -34.87
CA THR A 185 -21.89 16.55 -34.25
C THR A 185 -21.66 15.87 -32.91
N VAL A 186 -20.47 15.30 -32.70
CA VAL A 186 -20.06 14.68 -31.43
C VAL A 186 -20.01 15.73 -30.31
N SER A 187 -20.52 15.40 -29.13
CA SER A 187 -20.39 16.21 -27.93
C SER A 187 -19.31 15.67 -27.01
N ASP A 188 -19.49 14.44 -26.50
CA ASP A 188 -18.51 13.80 -25.61
C ASP A 188 -18.10 12.41 -26.08
N VAL A 189 -16.86 12.05 -25.76
CA VAL A 189 -16.29 10.71 -25.92
C VAL A 189 -15.81 10.25 -24.55
N PHE A 190 -16.25 9.09 -24.11
CA PHE A 190 -15.86 8.51 -22.83
C PHE A 190 -15.93 6.98 -22.88
N PHE A 191 -15.26 6.30 -21.95
CA PHE A 191 -15.40 4.84 -21.82
C PHE A 191 -16.62 4.50 -20.95
N ALA A 192 -17.29 3.41 -21.28
CA ALA A 192 -18.17 2.74 -20.33
C ALA A 192 -17.39 2.39 -19.04
N LYS A 193 -18.08 2.30 -17.90
CA LYS A 193 -17.43 2.16 -16.59
C LYS A 193 -16.49 0.95 -16.53
N ASP A 194 -16.90 -0.19 -17.08
CA ASP A 194 -16.13 -1.42 -17.16
C ASP A 194 -15.09 -1.43 -18.32
N SER A 195 -15.00 -0.35 -19.08
CA SER A 195 -14.25 -0.22 -20.33
C SER A 195 -14.63 -1.23 -21.41
N SER A 196 -15.88 -1.74 -21.42
CA SER A 196 -16.36 -2.69 -22.45
C SER A 196 -16.66 -2.03 -23.80
N ALA A 197 -16.84 -0.72 -23.82
CA ALA A 197 -17.07 0.07 -25.01
C ALA A 197 -16.57 1.51 -24.84
N VAL A 198 -16.31 2.17 -25.98
CA VAL A 198 -16.24 3.62 -26.09
C VAL A 198 -17.63 4.14 -26.44
N LEU A 199 -18.10 5.10 -25.67
CA LEU A 199 -19.39 5.75 -25.83
C LEU A 199 -19.16 7.16 -26.37
N VAL A 200 -19.91 7.49 -27.41
CA VAL A 200 -19.89 8.81 -28.05
C VAL A 200 -21.30 9.36 -28.03
N THR A 201 -21.48 10.54 -27.44
CA THR A 201 -22.75 11.27 -27.54
C THR A 201 -22.68 12.23 -28.71
N ALA A 202 -23.78 12.36 -29.44
CA ALA A 202 -23.88 13.23 -30.61
C ALA A 202 -25.21 14.00 -30.63
N LYS A 203 -25.12 15.27 -31.02
CA LYS A 203 -26.22 16.24 -31.07
C LYS A 203 -27.19 15.93 -32.23
N GLY A 204 -28.49 16.12 -32.00
CA GLY A 204 -29.52 16.05 -33.05
C GLY A 204 -29.57 17.30 -33.94
N ASN A 205 -30.54 17.38 -34.86
CA ASN A 205 -30.71 18.51 -35.79
C ASN A 205 -31.53 19.69 -35.25
N GLY A 206 -32.02 19.61 -34.01
CA GLY A 206 -32.81 20.67 -33.37
C GLY A 206 -34.24 20.86 -33.90
N LYS A 207 -34.73 20.07 -34.87
CA LYS A 207 -36.15 20.09 -35.34
C LYS A 207 -37.03 19.15 -34.52
N ALA A 208 -38.34 19.42 -34.46
CA ALA A 208 -39.32 18.57 -33.77
C ALA A 208 -39.22 17.10 -34.26
N GLY A 209 -38.93 16.18 -33.34
CA GLY A 209 -38.74 14.75 -33.63
C GLY A 209 -37.30 14.29 -33.87
N SER A 210 -36.31 15.20 -33.89
CA SER A 210 -34.89 14.82 -33.95
C SER A 210 -34.34 14.52 -32.57
N THR A 211 -33.85 13.29 -32.37
CA THR A 211 -33.18 12.86 -31.15
C THR A 211 -31.68 13.01 -31.22
N GLY A 212 -31.05 13.26 -30.07
CA GLY A 212 -29.61 13.01 -29.94
C GLY A 212 -29.33 11.51 -30.07
N SER A 213 -28.06 11.16 -30.24
CA SER A 213 -27.66 9.76 -30.40
C SER A 213 -26.49 9.38 -29.50
N VAL A 214 -26.46 8.10 -29.11
CA VAL A 214 -25.38 7.47 -28.35
C VAL A 214 -24.79 6.36 -29.20
N TRP A 215 -23.51 6.46 -29.52
CA TRP A 215 -22.81 5.53 -30.39
C TRP A 215 -21.88 4.72 -29.50
N ALA A 216 -22.07 3.41 -29.49
CA ALA A 216 -21.29 2.52 -28.65
C ALA A 216 -20.39 1.64 -29.52
N TYR A 217 -19.08 1.84 -29.38
CA TYR A 217 -18.05 1.06 -30.05
C TYR A 217 -17.50 0.03 -29.06
N GLY A 218 -17.87 -1.24 -29.24
CA GLY A 218 -17.39 -2.32 -28.38
C GLY A 218 -15.87 -2.49 -28.46
N ILE A 219 -15.28 -3.08 -27.42
CA ILE A 219 -13.86 -3.47 -27.40
C ILE A 219 -13.70 -4.90 -27.91
N SER A 220 -12.70 -5.14 -28.74
CA SER A 220 -12.22 -6.46 -29.17
C SER A 220 -10.74 -6.63 -28.85
N GLU A 221 -10.19 -7.82 -29.07
CA GLU A 221 -8.77 -8.08 -28.95
C GLU A 221 -8.20 -8.39 -30.33
N GLU A 222 -7.08 -7.75 -30.68
CA GLU A 222 -6.39 -7.99 -31.95
C GLU A 222 -4.89 -7.99 -31.70
N ASN A 223 -4.20 -9.06 -32.12
CA ASN A 223 -2.78 -9.29 -31.85
C ASN A 223 -2.40 -9.17 -30.36
N GLY A 224 -3.26 -9.60 -29.44
CA GLY A 224 -3.01 -9.54 -28.00
C GLY A 224 -3.22 -8.14 -27.37
N HIS A 225 -3.78 -7.20 -28.13
CA HIS A 225 -4.01 -5.83 -27.67
C HIS A 225 -5.50 -5.45 -27.76
N PRO A 226 -6.04 -4.76 -26.74
CA PRO A 226 -7.41 -4.26 -26.80
C PRO A 226 -7.53 -3.22 -27.91
N THR A 227 -8.52 -3.41 -28.78
CA THR A 227 -8.79 -2.60 -29.96
C THR A 227 -10.27 -2.24 -29.99
N ILE A 228 -10.62 -1.04 -30.47
CA ILE A 228 -12.01 -0.60 -30.53
C ILE A 228 -12.61 -1.03 -31.87
N LYS A 229 -13.82 -1.60 -31.83
CA LYS A 229 -14.55 -2.02 -33.03
C LYS A 229 -14.88 -0.82 -33.92
N ARG A 230 -14.94 -1.06 -35.23
CA ARG A 230 -15.22 -0.01 -36.23
C ARG A 230 -16.68 0.40 -36.26
N ASP A 231 -17.57 -0.58 -36.17
CA ASP A 231 -19.01 -0.34 -36.23
C ASP A 231 -19.53 -0.01 -34.85
N ALA A 232 -20.18 1.16 -34.73
CA ALA A 232 -20.92 1.52 -33.55
C ALA A 232 -22.33 0.93 -33.59
N VAL A 233 -22.81 0.51 -32.44
CA VAL A 233 -24.25 0.41 -32.19
C VAL A 233 -24.75 1.82 -31.91
N VAL A 234 -25.56 2.37 -32.82
CA VAL A 234 -26.09 3.72 -32.70
C VAL A 234 -27.51 3.66 -32.14
N SER A 235 -27.70 4.31 -30.99
CA SER A 235 -28.97 4.41 -30.30
C SER A 235 -29.51 5.84 -30.37
N TYR A 236 -30.83 5.99 -30.43
CA TYR A 236 -31.54 7.27 -30.51
C TYR A 236 -32.51 7.40 -29.33
N PRO A 237 -32.04 7.77 -28.13
CA PRO A 237 -32.88 7.82 -26.94
C PRO A 237 -34.03 8.83 -27.13
N LYS A 238 -35.27 8.34 -26.93
CA LYS A 238 -36.51 9.13 -27.16
C LYS A 238 -36.54 10.39 -26.28
N GLY A 239 -36.99 11.50 -26.87
CA GLY A 239 -37.20 12.77 -26.17
C GLY A 239 -35.93 13.55 -25.86
N THR A 240 -34.77 13.07 -26.28
CA THR A 240 -33.52 13.85 -26.31
C THR A 240 -33.50 14.74 -27.56
N ALA A 241 -32.69 15.80 -27.56
CA ALA A 241 -32.54 16.72 -28.69
C ALA A 241 -31.07 17.10 -28.87
N LEU A 242 -30.41 17.59 -27.82
CA LEU A 242 -29.06 18.14 -27.87
C LEU A 242 -28.21 17.53 -26.75
N LEU A 243 -27.85 16.24 -26.85
CA LEU A 243 -26.94 15.61 -25.88
C LEU A 243 -25.60 16.36 -25.87
N PHE A 244 -25.29 16.98 -24.73
CA PHE A 244 -24.10 17.81 -24.57
C PHE A 244 -23.17 17.16 -23.53
N GLY A 245 -23.06 17.71 -22.32
CA GLY A 245 -22.22 17.23 -21.23
C GLY A 245 -22.71 15.90 -20.65
N SER A 246 -21.87 14.88 -20.71
CA SER A 246 -22.19 13.49 -20.43
C SER A 246 -21.25 12.91 -19.37
N VAL A 247 -21.82 12.17 -18.43
CA VAL A 247 -21.07 11.50 -17.36
C VAL A 247 -21.66 10.13 -17.05
N VAL A 248 -20.78 9.15 -16.86
CA VAL A 248 -21.15 7.80 -16.44
C VAL A 248 -21.42 7.79 -14.94
N ILE A 249 -22.61 7.34 -14.53
CA ILE A 249 -23.05 7.33 -13.12
C ILE A 249 -23.12 5.91 -12.52
N SER A 250 -23.25 4.87 -13.34
CA SER A 250 -23.20 3.45 -12.92
C SER A 250 -22.60 2.58 -14.03
N GLU A 251 -22.67 1.25 -13.88
CA GLU A 251 -22.25 0.29 -14.92
C GLU A 251 -23.10 0.38 -16.21
N ASP A 252 -24.32 0.86 -16.07
CA ASP A 252 -25.40 0.76 -17.05
C ASP A 252 -26.18 2.08 -17.21
N GLU A 253 -25.73 3.17 -16.58
CA GLU A 253 -26.42 4.46 -16.66
C GLU A 253 -25.46 5.63 -16.91
N ILE A 254 -25.94 6.54 -17.74
CA ILE A 254 -25.27 7.76 -18.17
C ILE A 254 -26.22 8.92 -17.93
N VAL A 255 -25.71 10.04 -17.45
CA VAL A 255 -26.46 11.30 -17.46
C VAL A 255 -25.86 12.21 -18.50
N SER A 256 -26.70 12.69 -19.41
CA SER A 256 -26.36 13.71 -20.38
C SER A 256 -27.21 14.94 -20.14
N THR A 257 -26.62 16.13 -20.21
CA THR A 257 -27.39 17.37 -20.30
C THR A 257 -28.05 17.49 -21.67
N ASP A 258 -29.13 18.26 -21.71
CA ASP A 258 -29.83 18.61 -22.93
C ASP A 258 -30.31 20.08 -22.84
N PRO A 259 -29.61 21.02 -23.50
CA PRO A 259 -29.95 22.44 -23.45
C PRO A 259 -31.40 22.76 -23.80
N ALA A 260 -32.10 21.89 -24.53
CA ALA A 260 -33.50 22.11 -24.90
C ALA A 260 -34.48 21.98 -23.72
N TYR A 261 -34.19 21.14 -22.70
CA TYR A 261 -35.13 20.92 -21.58
C TYR A 261 -34.50 20.64 -20.21
N GLY A 262 -33.23 20.22 -20.12
CA GLY A 262 -32.53 20.01 -18.84
C GLY A 262 -31.49 18.89 -18.91
N ALA A 263 -31.88 17.68 -18.51
CA ALA A 263 -31.01 16.51 -18.55
C ALA A 263 -31.78 15.22 -18.87
N ALA A 264 -31.07 14.24 -19.42
CA ALA A 264 -31.55 12.90 -19.70
C ALA A 264 -30.72 11.87 -18.94
N ILE A 265 -31.39 10.99 -18.20
CA ILE A 265 -30.79 9.77 -17.65
C ILE A 265 -31.04 8.66 -18.66
N LEU A 266 -29.96 8.10 -19.16
CA LEU A 266 -29.94 7.08 -20.19
C LEU A 266 -29.49 5.76 -19.55
N SER A 267 -30.23 4.70 -19.85
CA SER A 267 -29.78 3.33 -19.59
C SER A 267 -28.92 2.84 -20.77
N TYR A 268 -27.99 1.95 -20.50
CA TYR A 268 -27.04 1.37 -21.44
C TYR A 268 -26.94 -0.14 -21.17
N ASN A 269 -27.37 -0.96 -22.13
CA ASN A 269 -27.22 -2.40 -22.04
C ASN A 269 -25.80 -2.80 -22.47
N ARG A 270 -25.03 -3.43 -21.57
CA ARG A 270 -23.63 -3.77 -21.83
C ARG A 270 -23.41 -4.92 -22.81
N GLU A 271 -24.43 -5.74 -23.04
CA GLU A 271 -24.35 -6.89 -23.97
C GLU A 271 -24.72 -6.47 -25.39
N THR A 272 -25.79 -5.69 -25.53
CA THR A 272 -26.30 -5.25 -26.84
C THR A 272 -25.78 -3.89 -27.28
N TYR A 273 -25.17 -3.14 -26.35
CA TYR A 273 -24.71 -1.76 -26.52
C TYR A 273 -25.82 -0.75 -26.84
N ILE A 274 -27.08 -1.13 -26.64
CA ILE A 274 -28.24 -0.26 -26.90
C ILE A 274 -28.42 0.68 -25.70
N ALA A 275 -28.52 1.98 -26.00
CA ALA A 275 -28.88 3.01 -25.03
C ALA A 275 -30.35 3.43 -25.18
N SER A 276 -31.03 3.68 -24.06
CA SER A 276 -32.43 4.13 -24.07
C SER A 276 -32.75 5.11 -22.94
N THR A 277 -33.73 5.98 -23.15
CA THR A 277 -34.13 6.98 -22.15
C THR A 277 -34.77 6.30 -20.95
N LYS A 278 -34.16 6.45 -19.76
CA LYS A 278 -34.74 6.03 -18.48
C LYS A 278 -35.60 7.14 -17.89
N SER A 279 -35.11 8.38 -17.89
CA SER A 279 -35.83 9.55 -17.36
C SER A 279 -35.40 10.83 -18.06
N LEU A 280 -36.35 11.76 -18.23
CA LEU A 280 -36.09 13.12 -18.73
C LEU A 280 -36.40 14.10 -17.60
N VAL A 281 -35.41 14.93 -17.26
CA VAL A 281 -35.49 15.90 -16.17
C VAL A 281 -35.67 17.29 -16.77
N LYS A 282 -36.85 17.87 -16.57
CA LYS A 282 -37.15 19.23 -17.01
C LYS A 282 -36.77 20.24 -15.94
N VAL A 283 -35.72 21.03 -16.17
CA VAL A 283 -35.30 22.09 -15.25
C VAL A 283 -36.03 23.39 -15.62
N ARG A 284 -36.92 23.87 -14.76
CA ARG A 284 -37.71 25.10 -15.03
C ARG A 284 -36.81 26.33 -14.94
N LYS A 285 -37.03 27.31 -15.85
CA LYS A 285 -36.26 28.56 -15.94
C LYS A 285 -34.77 28.41 -16.32
N GLN A 286 -34.38 27.27 -16.88
CA GLN A 286 -33.05 27.15 -17.48
C GLN A 286 -32.88 28.14 -18.64
N GLY A 287 -31.65 28.62 -18.83
CA GLY A 287 -31.24 29.33 -20.03
C GLY A 287 -30.63 28.38 -21.06
N ALA A 288 -29.61 27.61 -20.67
CA ALA A 288 -29.02 26.55 -21.50
C ALA A 288 -28.15 25.61 -20.65
N ILE A 289 -28.69 24.51 -20.13
CA ILE A 289 -27.91 23.55 -19.34
C ILE A 289 -26.99 22.74 -20.28
N CYS A 290 -25.69 22.93 -20.16
CA CYS A 290 -24.71 22.35 -21.08
C CYS A 290 -23.73 21.37 -20.41
N TRP A 291 -23.38 21.56 -19.13
CA TRP A 291 -22.40 20.71 -18.44
C TRP A 291 -22.97 20.00 -17.23
N ASN A 292 -22.32 18.91 -16.83
CA ASN A 292 -22.62 18.25 -15.58
C ASN A 292 -21.37 17.72 -14.88
N ALA A 293 -21.50 17.52 -13.58
CA ALA A 293 -20.52 16.84 -12.76
C ALA A 293 -21.22 15.80 -11.89
N TYR A 294 -20.63 14.62 -11.73
CA TYR A 294 -21.15 13.58 -10.87
C TYR A 294 -20.34 13.50 -9.57
N SER A 295 -21.04 13.54 -8.43
CA SER A 295 -20.45 13.23 -7.14
C SER A 295 -20.68 11.77 -6.80
N ARG A 296 -19.60 10.99 -6.82
CA ARG A 296 -19.60 9.64 -6.26
C ARG A 296 -19.93 9.66 -4.76
N LYS A 297 -19.67 10.77 -4.07
CA LYS A 297 -19.94 10.94 -2.64
C LYS A 297 -21.42 10.98 -2.33
N THR A 298 -22.14 11.90 -2.96
CA THR A 298 -23.57 12.11 -2.68
C THR A 298 -24.44 11.19 -3.53
N GLY A 299 -23.86 10.57 -4.57
CA GLY A 299 -24.61 9.83 -5.58
C GLY A 299 -25.44 10.74 -6.47
N ASN A 300 -25.18 12.04 -6.48
CA ASN A 300 -25.97 13.04 -7.21
C ASN A 300 -25.18 13.65 -8.38
N VAL A 301 -25.92 14.18 -9.36
CA VAL A 301 -25.39 14.90 -10.52
C VAL A 301 -25.68 16.38 -10.36
N TYR A 302 -24.71 17.23 -10.66
CA TYR A 302 -24.82 18.68 -10.61
C TYR A 302 -24.79 19.19 -12.05
N THR A 303 -25.92 19.71 -12.53
CA THR A 303 -26.01 20.30 -13.88
C THR A 303 -25.75 21.79 -13.81
N LEU A 304 -25.03 22.30 -14.79
CA LEU A 304 -24.53 23.67 -14.84
C LEU A 304 -25.20 24.44 -15.97
N ASP A 305 -25.81 25.57 -15.63
CA ASP A 305 -26.45 26.49 -16.56
C ASP A 305 -25.57 27.74 -16.79
N PRO A 306 -24.72 27.75 -17.84
CA PRO A 306 -23.96 28.93 -18.27
C PRO A 306 -24.76 30.22 -18.31
N ALA A 307 -26.00 30.15 -18.80
CA ALA A 307 -26.79 31.32 -19.15
C ALA A 307 -27.40 32.01 -17.93
N THR A 308 -27.59 31.28 -16.83
CA THR A 308 -28.20 31.80 -15.60
C THR A 308 -27.27 31.81 -14.39
N GLY A 309 -26.10 31.16 -14.49
CA GLY A 309 -25.18 31.02 -13.36
C GLY A 309 -25.73 30.07 -12.28
N THR A 310 -26.56 29.11 -12.68
CA THR A 310 -27.26 28.19 -11.77
C THR A 310 -26.66 26.79 -11.79
N VAL A 311 -26.45 26.23 -10.60
CA VAL A 311 -26.16 24.82 -10.38
C VAL A 311 -27.41 24.13 -9.87
N THR A 312 -27.82 23.05 -10.52
CA THR A 312 -28.97 22.23 -10.10
C THR A 312 -28.48 20.85 -9.73
N GLU A 313 -28.76 20.41 -8.51
CA GLU A 313 -28.47 19.05 -8.08
C GLU A 313 -29.65 18.12 -8.39
N LEU A 314 -29.32 16.99 -9.03
CA LEU A 314 -30.22 15.94 -9.46
C LEU A 314 -29.84 14.63 -8.79
N SER A 315 -30.82 13.86 -8.33
CA SER A 315 -30.58 12.45 -8.03
C SER A 315 -30.39 11.64 -9.33
N THR A 316 -29.76 10.47 -9.24
CA THR A 316 -29.60 9.54 -10.37
C THR A 316 -30.91 8.96 -10.91
N ASN A 317 -32.03 9.17 -10.20
CA ASN A 317 -33.38 8.81 -10.67
C ASN A 317 -34.11 9.99 -11.33
N GLY A 318 -33.50 11.18 -11.36
CA GLY A 318 -34.01 12.35 -12.11
C GLY A 318 -34.85 13.31 -11.27
N ASN A 319 -34.75 13.25 -9.95
CA ASN A 319 -35.40 14.24 -9.09
C ASN A 319 -34.48 15.44 -8.89
N ILE A 320 -35.01 16.65 -9.09
CA ILE A 320 -34.33 17.88 -8.68
C ILE A 320 -34.34 17.94 -7.15
N LEU A 321 -33.17 17.97 -6.54
CA LEU A 321 -33.01 18.00 -5.09
C LEU A 321 -32.86 19.45 -4.61
N ARG A 322 -31.89 20.17 -5.19
CA ARG A 322 -31.49 21.53 -4.78
C ARG A 322 -31.10 22.36 -6.00
N SER A 323 -31.10 23.68 -5.85
CA SER A 323 -30.54 24.58 -6.87
C SER A 323 -29.94 25.82 -6.21
N LEU A 324 -28.85 26.32 -6.78
CA LEU A 324 -28.11 27.48 -6.29
C LEU A 324 -27.75 28.36 -7.48
N SER A 325 -28.15 29.63 -7.44
CA SER A 325 -27.67 30.66 -8.36
C SER A 325 -26.63 31.50 -7.63
N TYR A 326 -25.38 31.47 -8.10
CA TYR A 326 -24.29 32.20 -7.44
C TYR A 326 -23.80 33.42 -8.22
N ASN A 327 -24.21 33.59 -9.48
CA ASN A 327 -23.80 34.71 -10.32
C ASN A 327 -24.88 35.08 -11.36
N THR A 328 -25.72 36.07 -11.07
CA THR A 328 -26.90 36.44 -11.89
C THR A 328 -26.67 37.63 -12.82
N THR A 329 -25.52 38.29 -12.75
CA THR A 329 -25.26 39.55 -13.47
C THR A 329 -24.36 39.40 -14.70
N ALA A 330 -23.63 38.28 -14.86
CA ALA A 330 -22.79 38.03 -16.03
C ALA A 330 -22.50 36.53 -16.27
N ALA A 331 -23.46 35.87 -16.92
CA ALA A 331 -23.41 34.48 -17.35
C ALA A 331 -22.07 34.04 -17.98
N GLY A 332 -21.43 33.00 -17.42
CA GLY A 332 -20.09 32.55 -17.80
C GLY A 332 -19.67 31.14 -17.34
N ILE A 333 -20.57 30.21 -16.98
CA ILE A 333 -20.11 28.85 -16.55
C ILE A 333 -19.70 28.00 -17.75
N LEU A 334 -18.49 27.43 -17.78
CA LEU A 334 -18.04 26.61 -18.92
C LEU A 334 -17.67 25.16 -18.62
N ASP A 335 -17.31 24.77 -17.40
CA ASP A 335 -17.13 23.34 -17.06
C ASP A 335 -17.12 23.16 -15.54
N GLY A 336 -17.36 21.95 -15.06
CA GLY A 336 -17.29 21.65 -13.64
C GLY A 336 -16.95 20.20 -13.32
N LYS A 337 -16.31 20.02 -12.17
CA LYS A 337 -15.85 18.71 -11.70
C LYS A 337 -16.00 18.63 -10.20
N VAL A 338 -16.60 17.54 -9.74
CA VAL A 338 -16.62 17.22 -8.32
C VAL A 338 -15.27 16.62 -7.94
N GLY A 339 -14.63 17.23 -6.96
CA GLY A 339 -13.48 16.70 -6.26
C GLY A 339 -13.73 16.84 -4.77
N GLY A 340 -14.12 15.75 -4.12
CA GLY A 340 -14.27 15.78 -2.67
C GLY A 340 -15.68 16.01 -2.25
N ASP A 341 -15.75 16.85 -1.24
CA ASP A 341 -16.92 17.57 -0.80
C ASP A 341 -17.23 18.79 -1.67
N TYR A 342 -16.40 19.05 -2.69
CA TYR A 342 -16.45 20.29 -3.43
C TYR A 342 -16.72 20.07 -4.92
N LEU A 343 -17.64 20.87 -5.45
CA LEU A 343 -17.80 21.09 -6.87
C LEU A 343 -16.95 22.30 -7.26
N TYR A 344 -15.97 22.07 -8.13
CA TYR A 344 -15.18 23.13 -8.76
C TYR A 344 -15.81 23.47 -10.10
N ILE A 345 -15.89 24.75 -10.42
CA ILE A 345 -16.46 25.26 -11.66
C ILE A 345 -15.50 26.30 -12.23
N VAL A 346 -15.18 26.19 -13.52
CA VAL A 346 -14.51 27.26 -14.25
C VAL A 346 -15.55 28.22 -14.80
N ASP A 347 -15.45 29.48 -14.39
CA ASP A 347 -16.32 30.58 -14.81
C ASP A 347 -15.45 31.69 -15.43
N PRO A 348 -15.32 31.78 -16.76
CA PRO A 348 -14.55 32.85 -17.39
C PRO A 348 -15.10 34.27 -17.22
N PHE A 349 -16.20 34.42 -16.47
CA PHE A 349 -16.80 35.65 -15.98
C PHE A 349 -16.77 36.82 -16.98
N LYS A 350 -17.66 36.73 -17.96
CA LYS A 350 -17.73 37.62 -19.14
C LYS A 350 -17.79 39.12 -18.84
N ALA A 351 -18.23 39.55 -17.66
CA ALA A 351 -18.33 40.96 -17.30
C ALA A 351 -16.99 41.65 -16.99
N THR A 352 -15.97 40.91 -16.53
CA THR A 352 -14.69 41.53 -16.12
C THR A 352 -13.50 41.09 -16.97
N GLY A 353 -13.68 40.09 -17.82
CA GLY A 353 -12.61 39.58 -18.68
C GLY A 353 -11.58 38.71 -17.95
N VAL A 354 -11.89 38.26 -16.72
CA VAL A 354 -10.97 37.48 -15.88
C VAL A 354 -11.64 36.19 -15.43
N THR A 355 -10.97 35.05 -15.61
CA THR A 355 -11.45 33.75 -15.18
C THR A 355 -11.53 33.61 -13.66
N GLN A 356 -12.60 32.99 -13.19
CA GLN A 356 -12.82 32.64 -11.80
C GLN A 356 -12.98 31.12 -11.66
N ILE A 357 -12.59 30.60 -10.49
CA ILE A 357 -12.98 29.28 -10.04
C ILE A 357 -13.99 29.42 -8.93
N VAL A 358 -15.17 28.84 -9.13
CA VAL A 358 -16.20 28.75 -8.11
C VAL A 358 -16.12 27.38 -7.44
N VAL A 359 -16.08 27.40 -6.12
CA VAL A 359 -16.03 26.20 -5.28
C VAL A 359 -17.30 26.16 -4.44
N ILE A 360 -18.07 25.07 -4.55
CA ILE A 360 -19.33 24.88 -3.82
C ILE A 360 -19.19 23.63 -2.97
N ASP A 361 -19.53 23.72 -1.68
CA ASP A 361 -19.65 22.55 -0.82
C ASP A 361 -20.94 21.79 -1.18
N VAL A 362 -20.77 20.60 -1.73
CA VAL A 362 -21.87 19.72 -2.15
C VAL A 362 -22.21 18.68 -1.09
N SER A 363 -21.41 18.58 -0.02
CA SER A 363 -21.59 17.62 1.06
C SER A 363 -22.57 18.09 2.14
N SER A 364 -22.79 19.40 2.26
CA SER A 364 -23.73 20.00 3.20
C SER A 364 -25.20 19.76 2.81
N GLU A 365 -26.14 19.99 3.73
CA GLU A 365 -27.59 19.81 3.48
C GLU A 365 -28.15 20.82 2.47
N GLU A 366 -27.62 22.05 2.45
CA GLU A 366 -27.87 23.05 1.41
C GLU A 366 -26.65 23.21 0.49
N LEU A 367 -26.83 23.66 -0.75
CA LEU A 367 -25.71 24.10 -1.58
C LEU A 367 -25.24 25.44 -1.06
N GLN A 368 -24.09 25.47 -0.37
CA GLN A 368 -23.62 26.65 0.35
C GLN A 368 -22.08 26.75 0.33
N ASN A 369 -21.52 27.69 1.09
CA ASN A 369 -20.09 27.96 1.16
C ASN A 369 -19.45 28.23 -0.21
N VAL A 370 -20.14 29.02 -1.04
CA VAL A 370 -19.65 29.43 -2.35
C VAL A 370 -18.41 30.28 -2.17
N GLN A 371 -17.28 29.77 -2.64
CA GLN A 371 -16.02 30.51 -2.69
C GLN A 371 -15.72 30.84 -4.14
N ILE A 372 -15.41 32.10 -4.41
CA ILE A 372 -15.05 32.56 -5.76
C ILE A 372 -13.60 33.01 -5.70
N TYR A 373 -12.75 32.31 -6.45
CA TYR A 373 -11.34 32.64 -6.59
C TYR A 373 -11.08 33.23 -7.98
N THR A 374 -10.65 34.50 -8.03
CA THR A 374 -10.25 35.14 -9.29
C THR A 374 -8.83 34.71 -9.66
N VAL A 375 -8.69 34.07 -10.82
CA VAL A 375 -7.38 33.62 -11.32
C VAL A 375 -6.57 34.83 -11.77
N PRO A 376 -5.27 34.95 -11.39
CA PRO A 376 -4.44 36.07 -11.83
C PRO A 376 -4.28 36.12 -13.35
N GLN A 377 -4.31 37.32 -13.96
CA GLN A 377 -4.12 37.51 -15.41
C GLN A 377 -2.79 36.92 -15.93
N ALA A 378 -1.76 36.86 -15.08
CA ALA A 378 -0.47 36.26 -15.42
C ALA A 378 -0.57 34.77 -15.82
N SER A 379 -1.65 34.08 -15.41
CA SER A 379 -1.96 32.71 -15.81
C SER A 379 -2.25 32.56 -17.31
N GLY A 380 -2.58 33.65 -18.03
CA GLY A 380 -3.07 33.60 -19.41
C GLY A 380 -4.54 33.20 -19.53
N ALA A 381 -5.23 32.96 -18.41
CA ALA A 381 -6.65 32.64 -18.38
C ALA A 381 -7.49 33.88 -18.74
N GLY A 382 -8.27 33.76 -19.81
CA GLY A 382 -9.20 34.79 -20.30
C GLY A 382 -10.63 34.27 -20.39
N ILE A 383 -11.45 34.94 -21.20
CA ILE A 383 -12.89 34.67 -21.31
C ILE A 383 -13.22 33.36 -22.03
N PHE A 384 -12.23 32.67 -22.59
CA PHE A 384 -12.37 31.36 -23.24
C PHE A 384 -11.71 30.22 -22.46
N SER A 385 -11.42 30.41 -21.16
CA SER A 385 -10.90 29.34 -20.31
C SER A 385 -11.95 28.24 -20.09
N THR A 386 -11.64 27.00 -20.43
CA THR A 386 -12.59 25.88 -20.42
C THR A 386 -11.92 24.61 -19.92
N GLY A 387 -12.68 23.52 -19.85
CA GLY A 387 -12.22 22.22 -19.39
C GLY A 387 -11.89 22.22 -17.91
N LEU A 388 -12.39 21.24 -17.15
CA LEU A 388 -12.00 21.11 -15.75
C LEU A 388 -11.63 19.67 -15.38
N ALA A 389 -10.43 19.51 -14.86
CA ALA A 389 -9.96 18.26 -14.29
C ALA A 389 -9.44 18.45 -12.87
N VAL A 390 -9.51 17.39 -12.08
CA VAL A 390 -9.07 17.36 -10.69
C VAL A 390 -8.11 16.20 -10.48
N PHE A 391 -7.05 16.40 -9.68
CA PHE A 391 -6.12 15.33 -9.31
C PHE A 391 -6.44 14.80 -7.90
N PRO A 392 -7.01 13.59 -7.76
CA PRO A 392 -7.14 12.91 -6.48
C PRO A 392 -5.81 12.22 -6.11
N ALA A 393 -5.36 12.32 -4.86
CA ALA A 393 -4.17 11.64 -4.38
C ALA A 393 -4.54 10.51 -3.40
N HIS A 394 -4.62 9.27 -3.90
CA HIS A 394 -4.90 8.08 -3.07
C HIS A 394 -3.70 7.15 -2.98
N ALA A 395 -3.47 6.64 -1.78
CA ALA A 395 -2.59 5.50 -1.55
C ALA A 395 -3.31 4.42 -0.75
N VAL A 396 -3.10 3.17 -1.12
CA VAL A 396 -3.55 2.02 -0.34
C VAL A 396 -2.36 1.23 0.13
N VAL A 397 -2.33 0.93 1.42
CA VAL A 397 -1.39 -0.01 2.02
C VAL A 397 -2.19 -1.23 2.48
N ILE A 398 -1.81 -2.42 2.00
CA ILE A 398 -2.47 -3.68 2.35
C ILE A 398 -1.56 -4.44 3.32
N GLY A 399 -2.01 -4.58 4.57
CA GLY A 399 -1.28 -5.20 5.66
C GLY A 399 -0.63 -4.16 6.58
N SER A 400 -0.93 -4.27 7.88
CA SER A 400 -0.44 -3.36 8.93
C SER A 400 0.86 -3.85 9.60
N GLY A 401 1.72 -4.52 8.83
CA GLY A 401 3.01 -4.99 9.31
C GLY A 401 3.98 -3.86 9.61
N GLN A 402 5.20 -4.24 9.96
CA GLN A 402 6.24 -3.33 10.45
C GLN A 402 6.68 -2.27 9.41
N GLY A 403 6.52 -2.55 8.12
CA GLY A 403 6.67 -1.55 7.05
C GLY A 403 5.35 -0.86 6.69
N GLY A 404 4.22 -1.58 6.74
CA GLY A 404 2.90 -1.08 6.36
C GLY A 404 2.41 0.11 7.20
N THR A 405 2.44 -0.04 8.52
CA THR A 405 2.00 1.01 9.45
C THR A 405 2.78 2.33 9.29
N PRO A 406 4.13 2.37 9.37
CA PRO A 406 4.85 3.63 9.22
C PRO A 406 4.75 4.23 7.81
N LEU A 407 4.65 3.40 6.76
CA LEU A 407 4.44 3.90 5.40
C LEU A 407 3.07 4.59 5.27
N ALA A 408 2.00 3.96 5.76
CA ALA A 408 0.66 4.52 5.71
C ALA A 408 0.59 5.87 6.45
N THR A 409 1.18 5.94 7.65
CA THR A 409 1.29 7.20 8.41
C THR A 409 2.13 8.25 7.67
N ALA A 410 3.26 7.86 7.05
CA ALA A 410 4.11 8.80 6.31
C ALA A 410 3.41 9.37 5.08
N LEU A 411 2.69 8.54 4.32
CA LEU A 411 1.88 8.97 3.17
C LEU A 411 0.77 9.94 3.59
N ALA A 412 0.06 9.63 4.68
CA ALA A 412 -0.97 10.50 5.24
C ALA A 412 -0.41 11.86 5.68
N LYS A 413 0.71 11.87 6.42
CA LYS A 413 1.39 13.11 6.83
C LYS A 413 1.95 13.91 5.67
N ALA A 414 2.28 13.27 4.56
CA ALA A 414 2.66 13.93 3.31
C ALA A 414 1.44 14.47 2.54
N GLY A 415 0.25 14.40 3.13
CA GLY A 415 -0.98 14.94 2.57
C GLY A 415 -1.72 13.99 1.62
N ARG A 416 -1.26 12.74 1.43
CA ARG A 416 -2.00 11.76 0.62
C ARG A 416 -3.15 11.18 1.43
N LYS A 417 -4.35 11.12 0.85
CA LYS A 417 -5.44 10.38 1.48
C LYS A 417 -5.08 8.90 1.40
N THR A 418 -4.89 8.29 2.57
CA THR A 418 -4.29 6.97 2.67
C THR A 418 -5.24 6.00 3.35
N ALA A 419 -5.34 4.80 2.80
CA ALA A 419 -6.04 3.69 3.41
C ALA A 419 -5.05 2.62 3.85
N LEU A 420 -5.15 2.19 5.09
CA LEU A 420 -4.46 1.01 5.58
C LEU A 420 -5.48 -0.11 5.79
N ILE A 421 -5.35 -1.19 5.03
CA ILE A 421 -6.27 -2.33 5.11
C ILE A 421 -5.61 -3.45 5.92
N GLU A 422 -6.25 -3.87 7.00
CA GLU A 422 -5.83 -4.98 7.86
C GLU A 422 -7.01 -5.90 8.15
N HIS A 423 -6.84 -7.22 8.10
CA HIS A 423 -7.95 -8.15 8.25
C HIS A 423 -8.02 -8.83 9.64
N ILE A 424 -6.90 -8.99 10.35
CA ILE A 424 -6.86 -9.68 11.65
C ILE A 424 -6.59 -8.68 12.77
N HIS A 425 -5.33 -8.28 12.93
CA HIS A 425 -4.87 -7.46 14.04
C HIS A 425 -3.83 -6.47 13.56
N VAL A 426 -3.93 -5.22 14.03
CA VAL A 426 -2.94 -4.20 13.72
C VAL A 426 -1.56 -4.57 14.26
N GLY A 427 -0.51 -4.30 13.47
CA GLY A 427 0.89 -4.56 13.82
C GLY A 427 1.48 -5.80 13.15
N GLY A 428 0.66 -6.58 12.45
CA GLY A 428 1.03 -7.79 11.73
C GLY A 428 1.58 -8.89 12.63
N THR A 429 2.28 -9.86 12.03
CA THR A 429 2.82 -11.04 12.73
C THR A 429 3.78 -10.66 13.86
N CYS A 430 4.68 -9.68 13.67
CA CYS A 430 5.73 -9.37 14.66
C CYS A 430 5.17 -9.03 16.05
N ILE A 431 4.12 -8.20 16.10
CA ILE A 431 3.50 -7.77 17.36
C ILE A 431 2.57 -8.85 17.92
N ASN A 432 1.80 -9.50 17.05
CA ASN A 432 0.69 -10.34 17.49
C ASN A 432 1.06 -11.83 17.68
N GLU A 433 1.94 -12.36 16.82
CA GLU A 433 2.14 -13.81 16.65
C GLU A 433 3.62 -14.21 16.42
N GLY A 434 4.55 -13.29 16.68
CA GLY A 434 5.97 -13.45 16.35
C GLY A 434 6.88 -12.89 17.43
N CYS A 435 7.72 -11.92 17.07
CA CYS A 435 8.78 -11.43 17.94
C CYS A 435 8.30 -11.02 19.34
N THR A 436 7.32 -10.12 19.46
CA THR A 436 6.86 -9.62 20.77
C THR A 436 6.40 -10.75 21.71
N PRO A 437 5.45 -11.62 21.31
CA PRO A 437 5.00 -12.70 22.18
C PRO A 437 6.11 -13.74 22.44
N THR A 438 6.86 -14.15 21.42
CA THR A 438 7.94 -15.13 21.61
C THR A 438 9.01 -14.61 22.57
N LYS A 439 9.46 -13.36 22.43
CA LYS A 439 10.53 -12.79 23.27
C LYS A 439 10.04 -12.56 24.70
N THR A 440 8.76 -12.26 24.87
CA THR A 440 8.12 -12.23 26.19
C THR A 440 8.19 -13.61 26.87
N MET A 441 7.87 -14.68 26.14
CA MET A 441 7.91 -16.03 26.67
C MET A 441 9.35 -16.54 26.88
N VAL A 442 10.29 -16.27 25.98
CA VAL A 442 11.72 -16.60 26.17
C VAL A 442 12.25 -15.98 27.47
N ALA A 443 11.88 -14.73 27.78
CA ALA A 443 12.25 -14.11 29.05
C ALA A 443 11.69 -14.85 30.28
N SER A 444 10.47 -15.38 30.21
CA SER A 444 9.93 -16.23 31.29
C SER A 444 10.69 -17.55 31.42
N ALA A 445 11.06 -18.18 30.30
CA ALA A 445 11.87 -19.40 30.29
C ALA A 445 13.29 -19.16 30.82
N ARG A 446 13.86 -17.98 30.57
CA ARG A 446 15.15 -17.57 31.13
C ARG A 446 15.11 -17.50 32.66
N VAL A 447 14.05 -16.95 33.24
CA VAL A 447 13.86 -16.91 34.70
C VAL A 447 13.79 -18.31 35.29
N ALA A 448 13.06 -19.23 34.66
CA ALA A 448 13.00 -20.63 35.09
C ALA A 448 14.37 -21.30 35.08
N TYR A 449 15.15 -21.06 34.02
CA TYR A 449 16.51 -21.58 33.88
C TYR A 449 17.45 -21.03 34.96
N LEU A 450 17.44 -19.72 35.21
CA LEU A 450 18.28 -19.09 36.24
C LEU A 450 17.88 -19.53 37.66
N ALA A 451 16.58 -19.69 37.94
CA ALA A 451 16.11 -20.20 39.23
C ALA A 451 16.66 -21.61 39.50
N LYS A 452 16.68 -22.48 38.48
CA LYS A 452 17.27 -23.82 38.56
C LYS A 452 18.80 -23.79 38.77
N ARG A 453 19.48 -22.78 38.21
CA ARG A 453 20.93 -22.55 38.34
C ARG A 453 21.33 -21.65 39.50
N SER A 454 20.40 -21.26 40.38
CA SER A 454 20.67 -20.31 41.47
C SER A 454 21.84 -20.73 42.37
N GLY A 455 22.02 -22.03 42.59
CA GLY A 455 23.14 -22.60 43.34
C GLY A 455 24.52 -22.31 42.72
N ASP A 456 24.61 -22.20 41.39
CA ASP A 456 25.86 -21.86 40.67
C ASP A 456 26.35 -20.46 41.09
N TYR A 457 25.42 -19.59 41.49
CA TYR A 457 25.68 -18.22 41.94
C TYR A 457 25.74 -18.08 43.48
N GLY A 458 25.78 -19.20 44.21
CA GLY A 458 25.78 -19.19 45.68
C GLY A 458 24.43 -18.81 46.30
N VAL A 459 23.36 -18.72 45.50
CA VAL A 459 21.99 -18.49 45.98
C VAL A 459 21.38 -19.84 46.30
N ILE A 460 21.51 -20.26 47.56
CA ILE A 460 20.97 -21.55 48.03
C ILE A 460 19.48 -21.39 48.29
N ALA A 461 18.66 -21.83 47.35
CA ALA A 461 17.23 -21.94 47.49
C ALA A 461 16.79 -23.35 47.03
N ASP A 462 16.07 -24.09 47.88
CA ASP A 462 15.52 -25.40 47.51
C ASP A 462 14.30 -25.22 46.58
N VAL A 463 14.59 -24.83 45.34
CA VAL A 463 13.57 -24.44 44.36
C VAL A 463 13.60 -25.42 43.20
N LYS A 464 12.49 -26.15 43.04
CA LYS A 464 12.13 -26.80 41.77
C LYS A 464 11.13 -25.90 41.05
N PRO A 465 11.53 -25.10 40.05
CA PRO A 465 10.62 -24.16 39.41
C PRO A 465 9.38 -24.87 38.86
N LYS A 466 8.20 -24.47 39.34
CA LYS A 466 6.92 -24.90 38.78
C LYS A 466 6.44 -23.82 37.82
N ILE A 467 6.23 -24.19 36.56
CA ILE A 467 5.81 -23.26 35.53
C ILE A 467 4.29 -23.29 35.39
N ASP A 468 3.68 -22.13 35.58
CA ASP A 468 2.27 -21.92 35.29
C ASP A 468 2.15 -21.23 33.93
N MET A 469 1.82 -22.02 32.91
CA MET A 469 1.69 -21.52 31.54
C MET A 469 0.52 -20.55 31.38
N THR A 470 -0.51 -20.60 32.24
CA THR A 470 -1.61 -19.63 32.20
C THR A 470 -1.13 -18.22 32.58
N ILE A 471 -0.20 -18.11 33.54
CA ILE A 471 0.44 -16.84 33.93
C ILE A 471 1.37 -16.34 32.81
N VAL A 472 2.17 -17.23 32.23
CA VAL A 472 3.05 -16.90 31.09
C VAL A 472 2.23 -16.34 29.92
N GLN A 473 1.14 -17.01 29.57
CA GLN A 473 0.23 -16.58 28.52
C GLN A 473 -0.46 -15.25 28.85
N LYS A 474 -0.94 -15.06 30.08
CA LYS A 474 -1.55 -13.79 30.50
C LYS A 474 -0.58 -12.63 30.34
N ARG A 475 0.69 -12.81 30.76
CA ARG A 475 1.76 -11.81 30.57
C ARG A 475 1.99 -11.51 29.09
N ARG A 476 2.08 -12.55 28.26
CA ARG A 476 2.20 -12.45 26.79
C ARG A 476 1.06 -11.62 26.19
N ARG A 477 -0.20 -12.01 26.47
CA ARG A 477 -1.40 -11.33 25.95
C ARG A 477 -1.43 -9.85 26.36
N GLY A 478 -1.13 -9.53 27.61
CA GLY A 478 -1.12 -8.14 28.09
C GLY A 478 -0.13 -7.23 27.34
N ILE A 479 1.08 -7.74 27.03
CA ILE A 479 2.07 -6.97 26.25
C ILE A 479 1.59 -6.80 24.79
N VAL A 480 1.09 -7.87 24.17
CA VAL A 480 0.56 -7.83 22.80
C VAL A 480 -0.60 -6.84 22.69
N GLU A 481 -1.55 -6.90 23.62
CA GLU A 481 -2.71 -6.00 23.69
C GLU A 481 -2.29 -4.54 23.84
N SER A 482 -1.31 -4.25 24.71
CA SER A 482 -0.76 -2.91 24.90
C SER A 482 -0.16 -2.36 23.59
N PHE A 483 0.68 -3.15 22.92
CA PHE A 483 1.38 -2.71 21.71
C PHE A 483 0.44 -2.56 20.51
N ARG A 484 -0.49 -3.51 20.35
CA ARG A 484 -1.56 -3.46 19.34
C ARG A 484 -2.45 -2.25 19.58
N GLY A 485 -2.97 -2.08 20.79
CA GLY A 485 -3.85 -0.97 21.16
C GLY A 485 -3.20 0.40 20.95
N GLY A 486 -1.95 0.57 21.35
CA GLY A 486 -1.19 1.80 21.09
C GLY A 486 -0.94 2.07 19.60
N SER A 487 -0.77 1.03 18.78
CA SER A 487 -0.61 1.18 17.33
C SER A 487 -1.93 1.51 16.64
N GLU A 488 -3.02 0.83 17.02
CA GLU A 488 -4.37 1.15 16.53
C GLU A 488 -4.79 2.58 16.89
N GLY A 489 -4.56 3.00 18.14
CA GLY A 489 -4.88 4.35 18.59
C GLY A 489 -4.19 5.41 17.75
N ARG A 490 -2.87 5.26 17.50
CA ARG A 490 -2.09 6.18 16.65
C ARG A 490 -2.56 6.19 15.20
N LEU A 491 -2.91 5.04 14.63
CA LEU A 491 -3.43 4.95 13.26
C LEU A 491 -4.77 5.67 13.15
N LYS A 492 -5.71 5.39 14.07
CA LYS A 492 -7.05 6.01 14.10
C LYS A 492 -7.00 7.52 14.36
N SER A 493 -5.99 8.00 15.07
CA SER A 493 -5.79 9.44 15.34
C SER A 493 -4.94 10.17 14.30
N THR A 494 -4.49 9.49 13.22
CA THR A 494 -3.68 10.13 12.18
C THR A 494 -4.59 10.75 11.13
N ASP A 495 -4.54 12.08 11.02
CA ASP A 495 -5.30 12.81 9.99
C ASP A 495 -4.92 12.33 8.57
N GLY A 496 -5.94 12.13 7.73
CA GLY A 496 -5.75 11.66 6.36
C GLY A 496 -5.50 10.15 6.22
N LEU A 497 -5.51 9.38 7.32
CA LEU A 497 -5.35 7.93 7.32
C LEU A 497 -6.62 7.22 7.79
N ASP A 498 -7.17 6.36 6.93
CA ASP A 498 -8.30 5.51 7.28
C ASP A 498 -7.80 4.07 7.51
N LEU A 499 -8.05 3.53 8.71
CA LEU A 499 -7.81 2.13 9.02
C LEU A 499 -9.05 1.30 8.67
N LEU A 500 -8.95 0.49 7.63
CA LEU A 500 -10.00 -0.43 7.20
C LEU A 500 -9.76 -1.83 7.75
N MET A 501 -10.67 -2.30 8.59
CA MET A 501 -10.62 -3.67 9.12
C MET A 501 -11.36 -4.64 8.18
N GLY A 502 -10.62 -5.29 7.29
CA GLY A 502 -11.16 -6.20 6.28
C GLY A 502 -10.11 -6.83 5.38
N ARG A 503 -10.53 -7.77 4.52
CA ARG A 503 -9.67 -8.46 3.55
C ARG A 503 -9.77 -7.82 2.17
N ALA A 504 -8.65 -7.33 1.65
CA ALA A 504 -8.55 -6.79 0.29
C ALA A 504 -8.33 -7.89 -0.76
N THR A 505 -8.95 -7.74 -1.93
CA THR A 505 -8.75 -8.57 -3.12
C THR A 505 -8.71 -7.67 -4.34
N PHE A 506 -7.76 -7.88 -5.26
CA PHE A 506 -7.71 -7.12 -6.51
C PHE A 506 -8.87 -7.49 -7.45
N THR A 507 -9.59 -6.47 -7.89
CA THR A 507 -10.66 -6.52 -8.92
C THR A 507 -10.25 -5.82 -10.21
N GLY A 508 -9.11 -5.13 -10.21
CA GLY A 508 -8.46 -4.48 -11.34
C GLY A 508 -7.06 -4.01 -10.94
N LYS A 509 -6.20 -3.60 -11.89
CA LYS A 509 -4.79 -3.22 -11.59
C LYS A 509 -4.66 -2.12 -10.53
N LYS A 510 -5.69 -1.29 -10.36
CA LYS A 510 -5.74 -0.17 -9.40
C LYS A 510 -6.99 -0.19 -8.54
N GLU A 511 -7.68 -1.31 -8.52
CA GLU A 511 -8.99 -1.47 -7.91
C GLU A 511 -8.98 -2.70 -6.99
N LEU A 512 -9.50 -2.50 -5.79
CA LEU A 512 -9.55 -3.48 -4.73
C LEU A 512 -10.98 -3.56 -4.22
N ARG A 513 -11.44 -4.77 -3.90
CA ARG A 513 -12.61 -4.99 -3.05
C ARG A 513 -12.15 -5.40 -1.66
N VAL A 514 -12.66 -4.73 -0.64
CA VAL A 514 -12.42 -5.01 0.76
C VAL A 514 -13.68 -5.64 1.35
N ALA A 515 -13.57 -6.91 1.74
CA ALA A 515 -14.58 -7.56 2.56
C ALA A 515 -14.32 -7.18 4.02
N MET A 516 -15.15 -6.28 4.56
CA MET A 516 -15.01 -5.74 5.90
C MET A 516 -15.38 -6.79 6.96
N ASN A 517 -14.78 -6.69 8.14
CA ASN A 517 -15.01 -7.65 9.23
C ASN A 517 -16.43 -7.59 9.81
N ASP A 518 -17.19 -6.52 9.54
CA ASP A 518 -18.61 -6.38 9.90
C ASP A 518 -19.57 -7.03 8.89
N GLY A 519 -19.03 -7.67 7.84
CA GLY A 519 -19.80 -8.32 6.77
C GLY A 519 -20.13 -7.40 5.60
N SER A 520 -19.84 -6.10 5.67
CA SER A 520 -19.99 -5.20 4.53
C SER A 520 -18.88 -5.39 3.49
N THR A 521 -19.09 -4.85 2.30
CA THR A 521 -18.06 -4.84 1.24
C THR A 521 -17.84 -3.43 0.77
N LEU A 522 -16.61 -3.16 0.35
CA LEU A 522 -16.19 -1.83 -0.04
C LEU A 522 -15.21 -1.87 -1.19
N ASP A 523 -15.52 -1.18 -2.28
CA ASP A 523 -14.61 -1.00 -3.40
C ASP A 523 -13.72 0.22 -3.20
N VAL A 524 -12.44 0.06 -3.51
CA VAL A 524 -11.36 1.01 -3.27
C VAL A 524 -10.51 1.13 -4.53
N ASP A 525 -10.18 2.36 -4.94
CA ASP A 525 -9.20 2.61 -5.99
C ASP A 525 -8.04 3.48 -5.48
N ALA A 526 -6.84 3.22 -6.00
CA ALA A 526 -5.67 4.02 -5.68
C ALA A 526 -4.62 4.01 -6.78
N GLU A 527 -3.95 5.15 -6.95
CA GLU A 527 -2.82 5.31 -7.88
C GLU A 527 -1.60 4.50 -7.43
N SER A 528 -1.31 4.53 -6.13
CA SER A 528 -0.22 3.79 -5.50
C SER A 528 -0.75 2.74 -4.54
N ILE A 529 -0.37 1.48 -4.75
CA ILE A 529 -0.74 0.35 -3.90
C ILE A 529 0.51 -0.31 -3.34
N PHE A 530 0.55 -0.49 -2.02
CA PHE A 530 1.68 -1.04 -1.27
C PHE A 530 1.27 -2.33 -0.59
N ILE A 531 1.88 -3.45 -1.00
CA ILE A 531 1.54 -4.78 -0.49
C ILE A 531 2.53 -5.16 0.63
N ASN A 532 2.02 -5.33 1.85
CA ASN A 532 2.77 -5.75 3.05
C ASN A 532 2.01 -6.84 3.83
N VAL A 533 1.39 -7.78 3.11
CA VAL A 533 0.59 -8.88 3.69
C VAL A 533 1.41 -9.98 4.36
N GLY A 534 2.74 -9.88 4.34
CA GLY A 534 3.64 -10.79 5.06
C GLY A 534 3.62 -12.24 4.56
N ALA A 535 3.90 -13.16 5.50
CA ALA A 535 3.92 -14.60 5.30
C ALA A 535 3.33 -15.32 6.52
N ARG A 536 2.97 -16.60 6.34
CA ARG A 536 2.40 -17.48 7.37
C ARG A 536 3.25 -18.73 7.58
N PRO A 537 3.18 -19.41 8.74
CA PRO A 537 3.90 -20.68 8.95
C PRO A 537 3.59 -21.71 7.85
N SER A 538 4.62 -22.41 7.38
CA SER A 538 4.45 -23.49 6.42
C SER A 538 4.23 -24.83 7.13
N MET A 539 3.21 -25.57 6.70
CA MET A 539 2.99 -26.95 7.14
C MET A 539 3.87 -27.91 6.34
N PRO A 540 4.57 -28.86 6.98
CA PRO A 540 5.31 -29.89 6.26
C PRO A 540 4.35 -30.81 5.52
N LYS A 541 4.79 -31.36 4.40
CA LYS A 541 4.06 -32.42 3.70
C LYS A 541 4.44 -33.75 4.36
N LEU A 542 3.54 -34.29 5.19
CA LEU A 542 3.69 -35.57 5.86
C LEU A 542 2.42 -36.41 5.68
N GLU A 543 2.58 -37.72 5.53
CA GLU A 543 1.43 -38.63 5.57
C GLU A 543 0.80 -38.62 6.97
N GLY A 544 -0.53 -38.54 7.04
CA GLY A 544 -1.30 -38.58 8.29
C GLY A 544 -1.32 -37.26 9.07
N ILE A 545 -0.72 -36.19 8.55
CA ILE A 545 -0.61 -34.89 9.24
C ILE A 545 -1.97 -34.25 9.54
N GLU A 546 -2.99 -34.53 8.72
CA GLU A 546 -4.36 -34.07 8.89
C GLU A 546 -5.09 -34.72 10.08
N ASN A 547 -4.59 -35.86 10.59
CA ASN A 547 -5.21 -36.61 11.68
C ASN A 547 -4.60 -36.30 13.05
N VAL A 548 -3.61 -35.40 13.10
CA VAL A 548 -2.88 -35.04 14.31
C VAL A 548 -2.92 -33.53 14.50
N GLU A 549 -3.09 -33.10 15.74
CA GLU A 549 -2.96 -31.68 16.06
C GLU A 549 -1.49 -31.27 15.97
N VAL A 550 -1.16 -30.49 14.94
CA VAL A 550 0.18 -29.97 14.72
C VAL A 550 0.21 -28.49 15.08
N LEU A 551 1.07 -28.17 16.04
CA LEU A 551 1.31 -26.80 16.45
C LEU A 551 2.17 -26.07 15.41
N ASN A 552 2.00 -24.76 15.32
CA ASN A 552 2.87 -23.86 14.57
C ASN A 552 3.35 -22.75 15.51
N SER A 553 4.14 -21.80 14.98
CA SER A 553 4.68 -20.70 15.80
C SER A 553 3.60 -19.85 16.49
N THR A 554 2.39 -19.78 15.94
CA THR A 554 1.26 -19.06 16.53
C THR A 554 0.58 -19.92 17.60
N THR A 555 0.16 -21.13 17.28
CA THR A 555 -0.66 -21.97 18.18
C THR A 555 0.12 -22.50 19.38
N ILE A 556 1.43 -22.75 19.25
CA ILE A 556 2.26 -23.20 20.37
C ILE A 556 2.32 -22.18 21.52
N MET A 557 2.19 -20.89 21.21
CA MET A 557 2.20 -19.84 22.23
C MET A 557 0.92 -19.80 23.05
N GLU A 558 -0.15 -20.47 22.61
CA GLU A 558 -1.45 -20.56 23.27
C GLU A 558 -1.58 -21.79 24.19
N LEU A 559 -0.54 -22.61 24.33
CA LEU A 559 -0.56 -23.77 25.23
C LEU A 559 -0.66 -23.36 26.71
N GLU A 560 -1.67 -23.88 27.40
CA GLU A 560 -1.91 -23.64 28.84
C GLU A 560 -1.16 -24.61 29.75
N GLU A 561 -0.41 -25.52 29.15
CA GLU A 561 0.42 -26.53 29.83
C GLU A 561 1.82 -26.60 29.20
N VAL A 562 2.76 -27.18 29.95
CA VAL A 562 4.08 -27.52 29.44
C VAL A 562 3.98 -28.92 28.81
N PRO A 563 4.26 -29.09 27.50
CA PRO A 563 4.29 -30.41 26.87
C PRO A 563 5.20 -31.38 27.64
N GLU A 564 4.75 -32.61 27.85
CA GLU A 564 5.61 -33.64 28.45
C GLU A 564 6.84 -33.91 27.54
N HIS A 565 6.56 -34.06 26.24
CA HIS A 565 7.58 -34.21 25.21
C HIS A 565 7.15 -33.50 23.92
N LEU A 566 7.93 -32.50 23.52
CA LEU A 566 7.73 -31.71 22.31
C LEU A 566 8.65 -32.21 21.18
N LEU A 567 8.06 -32.68 20.09
CA LEU A 567 8.76 -32.96 18.84
C LEU A 567 8.77 -31.69 17.97
N VAL A 568 9.93 -31.27 17.48
CA VAL A 568 10.08 -30.05 16.68
C VAL A 568 10.60 -30.39 15.29
N ILE A 569 9.78 -30.21 14.26
CA ILE A 569 10.20 -30.35 12.86
C ILE A 569 10.79 -29.03 12.38
N GLY A 570 12.11 -29.03 12.13
CA GLY A 570 12.85 -27.90 11.58
C GLY A 570 13.82 -27.27 12.58
N GLY A 571 15.12 -27.32 12.26
CA GLY A 571 16.23 -26.74 13.02
C GLY A 571 16.59 -25.30 12.63
N GLY A 572 15.60 -24.50 12.21
CA GLY A 572 15.77 -23.08 11.91
C GLY A 572 15.49 -22.18 13.12
N TYR A 573 15.61 -20.86 12.96
CA TYR A 573 15.52 -19.88 14.06
C TYR A 573 14.29 -20.09 14.96
N VAL A 574 13.11 -20.18 14.35
CA VAL A 574 11.83 -20.37 15.06
C VAL A 574 11.82 -21.67 15.84
N GLY A 575 12.23 -22.78 15.20
CA GLY A 575 12.25 -24.09 15.84
C GLY A 575 13.17 -24.15 17.05
N LEU A 576 14.37 -23.55 16.95
CA LEU A 576 15.34 -23.55 18.04
C LEU A 576 14.93 -22.65 19.21
N GLU A 577 14.36 -21.48 18.94
CA GLU A 577 13.82 -20.60 20.00
C GLU A 577 12.74 -21.34 20.82
N PHE A 578 11.78 -21.99 20.15
CA PHE A 578 10.73 -22.75 20.83
C PHE A 578 11.28 -24.01 21.52
N ALA A 579 12.21 -24.72 20.90
CA ALA A 579 12.82 -25.92 21.47
C ALA A 579 13.48 -25.63 22.82
N GLN A 580 14.34 -24.61 22.88
CA GLN A 580 15.02 -24.27 24.12
C GLN A 580 14.07 -23.64 25.16
N MET A 581 13.12 -22.82 24.71
CA MET A 581 12.12 -22.21 25.59
C MET A 581 11.29 -23.27 26.33
N PHE A 582 10.72 -24.23 25.61
CA PHE A 582 9.91 -25.29 26.22
C PHE A 582 10.74 -26.29 27.01
N HIS A 583 11.97 -26.57 26.59
CA HIS A 583 12.88 -27.37 27.40
C HIS A 583 13.12 -26.74 28.79
N ARG A 584 13.33 -25.43 28.84
CA ARG A 584 13.52 -24.69 30.09
C ARG A 584 12.26 -24.58 30.94
N TYR A 585 11.07 -24.65 30.32
CA TYR A 585 9.83 -24.81 31.07
C TYR A 585 9.64 -26.20 31.65
N GLY A 586 10.38 -27.20 31.17
CA GLY A 586 10.40 -28.56 31.70
C GLY A 586 10.09 -29.65 30.70
N SER A 587 9.83 -29.33 29.42
CA SER A 587 9.56 -30.34 28.40
C SER A 587 10.80 -31.17 28.08
N LYS A 588 10.60 -32.47 27.82
CA LYS A 588 11.53 -33.20 26.95
C LYS A 588 11.39 -32.65 25.54
N VAL A 589 12.49 -32.46 24.82
CA VAL A 589 12.46 -31.89 23.46
C VAL A 589 13.31 -32.71 22.52
N THR A 590 12.75 -33.05 21.36
CA THR A 590 13.49 -33.63 20.23
C THR A 590 13.35 -32.73 19.01
N VAL A 591 14.47 -32.25 18.48
CA VAL A 591 14.52 -31.46 17.23
C VAL A 591 14.88 -32.37 16.07
N ILE A 592 14.06 -32.36 15.03
CA ILE A 592 14.23 -33.14 13.81
C ILE A 592 14.63 -32.19 12.68
N GLN A 593 15.81 -32.43 12.12
CA GLN A 593 16.39 -31.63 11.05
C GLN A 593 16.86 -32.52 9.91
N ARG A 594 16.32 -32.26 8.71
CA ARG A 594 16.64 -33.04 7.50
C ARG A 594 18.09 -32.91 7.03
N ASN A 595 18.74 -31.79 7.33
CA ASN A 595 20.11 -31.50 6.89
C ASN A 595 21.13 -31.93 7.94
N ALA A 596 22.40 -31.96 7.53
CA ALA A 596 23.53 -32.29 8.40
C ALA A 596 23.78 -31.30 9.54
N HIS A 597 23.27 -30.07 9.44
CA HIS A 597 23.44 -29.03 10.47
C HIS A 597 22.11 -28.33 10.78
N LEU A 598 22.00 -27.86 12.03
CA LEU A 598 21.05 -26.81 12.41
C LEU A 598 21.45 -25.50 11.71
N LEU A 599 20.52 -24.53 11.63
CA LEU A 599 20.82 -23.20 11.07
C LEU A 599 21.57 -23.25 9.73
N GLY A 600 21.16 -24.11 8.79
CA GLY A 600 21.97 -24.49 7.61
C GLY A 600 22.34 -23.40 6.60
N ARG A 601 22.17 -22.12 6.92
CA ARG A 601 22.77 -20.97 6.20
C ARG A 601 24.03 -20.43 6.89
N GLU A 602 24.31 -20.86 8.11
CA GLU A 602 25.49 -20.46 8.88
C GLU A 602 26.72 -21.32 8.57
N ASP A 603 27.89 -20.81 8.95
CA ASP A 603 29.12 -21.61 8.92
C ASP A 603 29.01 -22.79 9.88
N ASN A 604 29.61 -23.92 9.50
CA ASN A 604 29.49 -25.18 10.23
C ASN A 604 29.98 -25.07 11.67
N ASP A 605 31.04 -24.32 11.95
CA ASP A 605 31.57 -24.13 13.30
C ASP A 605 30.57 -23.42 14.23
N ILE A 606 29.82 -22.44 13.72
CA ILE A 606 28.74 -21.77 14.46
C ILE A 606 27.56 -22.72 14.66
N ALA A 607 27.14 -23.44 13.61
CA ALA A 607 26.03 -24.38 13.68
C ALA A 607 26.29 -25.54 14.65
N ASP A 608 27.52 -26.06 14.66
CA ASP A 608 27.96 -27.14 15.54
C ASP A 608 28.04 -26.67 16.99
N ALA A 609 28.54 -25.44 17.22
CA ALA A 609 28.53 -24.84 18.56
C ALA A 609 27.10 -24.68 19.11
N VAL A 610 26.15 -24.22 18.28
CA VAL A 610 24.73 -24.16 18.65
C VAL A 610 24.18 -25.55 18.99
N ALA A 611 24.44 -26.55 18.14
CA ALA A 611 23.96 -27.91 18.37
C ALA A 611 24.52 -28.51 19.68
N ASN A 612 25.80 -28.29 19.96
CA ASN A 612 26.44 -28.78 21.19
C ASN A 612 25.85 -28.13 22.43
N ILE A 613 25.65 -26.81 22.43
CA ILE A 613 25.01 -26.09 23.55
C ILE A 613 23.60 -26.61 23.82
N LEU A 614 22.81 -26.86 22.77
CA LEU A 614 21.45 -27.39 22.94
C LEU A 614 21.46 -28.84 23.46
N ARG A 615 22.43 -29.67 23.04
CA ARG A 615 22.63 -31.02 23.60
C ARG A 615 23.07 -30.98 25.07
N GLU A 616 23.95 -30.05 25.43
CA GLU A 616 24.36 -29.80 26.82
C GLU A 616 23.19 -29.38 27.70
N ASP A 617 22.27 -28.56 27.17
CA ASP A 617 21.02 -28.25 27.87
C ASP A 617 20.14 -29.50 28.08
N GLY A 618 20.32 -30.55 27.26
CA GLY A 618 19.56 -31.81 27.34
C GLY A 618 18.53 -32.00 26.24
N ILE A 619 18.60 -31.22 25.16
CA ILE A 619 17.72 -31.34 24.00
C ILE A 619 18.26 -32.41 23.06
N ASN A 620 17.40 -33.35 22.65
CA ASN A 620 17.76 -34.35 21.66
C ASN A 620 17.72 -33.75 20.25
N ILE A 621 18.75 -33.99 19.43
CA ILE A 621 18.88 -33.38 18.09
C ILE A 621 19.14 -34.49 17.07
N CYS A 622 18.16 -34.73 16.21
CA CYS A 622 18.20 -35.69 15.11
C CYS A 622 18.53 -34.96 13.81
N LEU A 623 19.80 -34.97 13.41
CA LEU A 623 20.30 -34.42 12.14
C LEU A 623 20.18 -35.48 11.04
N ASN A 624 20.27 -35.07 9.77
CA ASN A 624 20.10 -35.97 8.61
C ASN A 624 18.84 -36.84 8.70
N THR A 625 17.78 -36.31 9.31
CA THR A 625 16.58 -37.07 9.67
C THR A 625 15.35 -36.40 9.04
N THR A 626 14.65 -37.13 8.18
CA THR A 626 13.49 -36.64 7.45
C THR A 626 12.20 -37.22 8.03
N PRO A 627 11.25 -36.42 8.49
CA PRO A 627 9.94 -36.92 8.91
C PRO A 627 9.12 -37.38 7.70
N VAL A 628 8.51 -38.57 7.79
CA VAL A 628 7.80 -39.21 6.65
C VAL A 628 6.30 -39.40 6.93
N LYS A 629 5.94 -39.81 8.14
CA LYS A 629 4.57 -40.13 8.53
C LYS A 629 4.33 -39.75 9.98
N VAL A 630 3.13 -39.27 10.29
CA VAL A 630 2.71 -38.96 11.66
C VAL A 630 1.37 -39.61 11.96
N GLU A 631 1.25 -40.21 13.14
CA GLU A 631 0.06 -40.91 13.59
C GLU A 631 -0.22 -40.58 15.06
N LYS A 632 -1.50 -40.60 15.44
CA LYS A 632 -1.91 -40.55 16.85
C LYS A 632 -2.10 -41.97 17.37
N ALA A 633 -1.33 -42.33 18.38
CA ALA A 633 -1.43 -43.63 19.04
C ALA A 633 -2.71 -43.74 19.88
N ALA A 634 -3.08 -44.97 20.25
CA ALA A 634 -4.30 -45.25 21.02
C ALA A 634 -4.29 -44.63 22.43
N ASP A 635 -3.10 -44.41 23.01
CA ASP A 635 -2.91 -43.73 24.30
C ASP A 635 -2.93 -42.19 24.19
N GLY A 636 -3.12 -41.66 22.97
CA GLY A 636 -3.18 -40.23 22.69
C GLY A 636 -1.83 -39.59 22.34
N THR A 637 -0.71 -40.32 22.45
CA THR A 637 0.62 -39.81 22.07
C THR A 637 0.77 -39.69 20.55
N ILE A 638 1.71 -38.86 20.12
CA ILE A 638 2.05 -38.65 18.71
C ILE A 638 3.25 -39.54 18.37
N HIS A 639 3.08 -40.38 17.34
CA HIS A 639 4.14 -41.19 16.76
C HIS A 639 4.58 -40.56 15.44
N LEU A 640 5.81 -40.04 15.41
CA LEU A 640 6.44 -39.47 14.23
C LEU A 640 7.44 -40.47 13.66
N THR A 641 7.11 -41.07 12.53
CA THR A 641 8.04 -41.91 11.77
C THR A 641 9.03 -41.01 11.04
N VAL A 642 10.31 -41.27 11.24
CA VAL A 642 11.40 -40.52 10.62
C VAL A 642 12.39 -41.46 9.93
N GLN A 643 12.90 -41.00 8.80
CA GLN A 643 13.93 -41.67 8.01
C GLN A 643 15.27 -40.97 8.22
N GLY A 644 16.23 -41.67 8.84
CA GLY A 644 17.65 -41.31 8.90
C GLY A 644 18.50 -42.41 8.29
N GLU A 645 19.54 -42.86 9.00
CA GLU A 645 20.28 -44.09 8.66
C GLU A 645 19.36 -45.32 8.65
N HIS A 646 18.43 -45.36 9.60
CA HIS A 646 17.35 -46.35 9.68
C HIS A 646 16.02 -45.63 9.89
N GLU A 647 14.93 -46.29 9.51
CA GLU A 647 13.59 -45.85 9.89
C GLU A 647 13.40 -46.05 11.40
N GLN A 648 12.86 -45.04 12.08
CA GLN A 648 12.53 -45.12 13.50
C GLN A 648 11.28 -44.30 13.81
N VAL A 649 10.61 -44.65 14.92
CA VAL A 649 9.45 -43.93 15.42
C VAL A 649 9.87 -43.11 16.64
N LEU A 650 9.66 -41.80 16.57
CA LEU A 650 9.81 -40.88 17.69
C LEU A 650 8.44 -40.64 18.32
N THR A 651 8.31 -40.92 19.61
CA THR A 651 7.08 -40.66 20.36
C THR A 651 7.17 -39.31 21.08
N GLY A 652 6.08 -38.55 21.09
CA GLY A 652 5.97 -37.32 21.87
C GLY A 652 4.53 -36.95 22.20
N SER A 653 4.35 -36.01 23.12
CA SER A 653 3.01 -35.50 23.49
C SER A 653 2.48 -34.45 22.50
N HIS A 654 3.38 -33.66 21.91
CA HIS A 654 3.04 -32.53 21.05
C HIS A 654 4.00 -32.46 19.86
N LEU A 655 3.54 -31.92 18.73
CA LEU A 655 4.33 -31.75 17.52
C LEU A 655 4.30 -30.30 17.04
N LEU A 656 5.47 -29.67 16.90
CA LEU A 656 5.64 -28.32 16.34
C LEU A 656 6.19 -28.40 14.91
N ALA A 657 5.49 -27.77 13.98
CA ALA A 657 5.97 -27.49 12.63
C ALA A 657 6.66 -26.12 12.57
N ALA A 658 7.98 -26.13 12.40
CA ALA A 658 8.82 -24.94 12.22
C ALA A 658 9.64 -25.02 10.90
N ALA A 659 9.02 -25.54 9.84
CA ALA A 659 9.69 -25.90 8.59
C ALA A 659 9.85 -24.74 7.57
N GLY A 660 9.40 -23.53 7.90
CA GLY A 660 9.51 -22.36 7.02
C GLY A 660 8.26 -21.48 7.04
N ARG A 661 8.19 -20.55 6.07
CA ARG A 661 7.09 -19.60 5.92
C ARG A 661 6.64 -19.53 4.46
N THR A 662 5.33 -19.44 4.26
CA THR A 662 4.68 -19.33 2.95
C THR A 662 4.17 -17.90 2.75
N SER A 663 4.43 -17.31 1.58
CA SER A 663 3.94 -15.99 1.19
C SER A 663 2.41 -15.88 1.28
N ASN A 664 1.89 -14.73 1.74
CA ASN A 664 0.46 -14.40 1.70
C ASN A 664 0.02 -13.74 0.39
N ALA A 665 0.87 -13.69 -0.65
CA ALA A 665 0.53 -13.11 -1.95
C ALA A 665 -0.71 -13.76 -2.60
N ASN A 666 -0.93 -15.05 -2.35
CA ASN A 666 -2.05 -15.81 -2.89
C ASN A 666 -3.43 -15.37 -2.36
N THR A 667 -3.50 -14.55 -1.31
CA THR A 667 -4.77 -14.06 -0.76
C THR A 667 -5.35 -12.86 -1.48
N LEU A 668 -4.62 -12.29 -2.46
CA LEU A 668 -4.93 -10.98 -3.04
C LEU A 668 -5.46 -11.05 -4.47
N ASN A 669 -5.55 -12.24 -5.11
CA ASN A 669 -5.92 -12.39 -6.52
C ASN A 669 -4.95 -11.66 -7.49
N LEU A 670 -3.65 -11.75 -7.23
CA LEU A 670 -2.60 -11.05 -8.00
C LEU A 670 -2.45 -11.53 -9.45
N GLU A 671 -2.77 -12.80 -9.71
CA GLU A 671 -2.73 -13.39 -11.05
C GLU A 671 -3.68 -12.67 -12.01
N PHE A 672 -4.86 -12.29 -11.53
CA PHE A 672 -5.87 -11.55 -12.30
C PHE A 672 -5.36 -10.21 -12.86
N ILE A 673 -4.45 -9.55 -12.14
CA ILE A 673 -3.86 -8.27 -12.56
C ILE A 673 -2.47 -8.41 -13.20
N GLY A 674 -1.97 -9.65 -13.32
CA GLY A 674 -0.69 -9.97 -13.94
C GLY A 674 0.54 -9.59 -13.11
N VAL A 675 0.44 -9.51 -11.77
CA VAL A 675 1.62 -9.30 -10.92
C VAL A 675 2.46 -10.58 -10.88
N ALA A 676 3.74 -10.46 -11.23
CA ALA A 676 4.64 -11.59 -11.34
C ALA A 676 5.02 -12.18 -9.97
N LEU A 677 4.89 -13.49 -9.82
CA LEU A 677 5.35 -14.24 -8.67
C LEU A 677 6.60 -15.08 -9.02
N ASP A 678 7.38 -15.46 -8.02
CA ASP A 678 8.41 -16.49 -8.15
C ASP A 678 7.84 -17.91 -7.98
N GLN A 679 8.68 -18.92 -8.19
CA GLN A 679 8.32 -20.33 -8.08
C GLN A 679 7.88 -20.76 -6.66
N HIS A 680 8.11 -19.92 -5.66
CA HIS A 680 7.72 -20.15 -4.27
C HIS A 680 6.51 -19.30 -3.84
N GLY A 681 5.92 -18.54 -4.77
CA GLY A 681 4.74 -17.71 -4.54
C GLY A 681 5.03 -16.34 -3.90
N PHE A 682 6.29 -15.87 -3.92
CA PHE A 682 6.63 -14.51 -3.49
C PHE A 682 6.47 -13.51 -4.64
N ILE A 683 6.12 -12.26 -4.31
CA ILE A 683 5.98 -11.20 -5.31
C ILE A 683 7.37 -10.79 -5.81
N LYS A 684 7.58 -10.86 -7.13
CA LYS A 684 8.82 -10.36 -7.74
C LYS A 684 8.82 -8.84 -7.71
N VAL A 685 9.91 -8.28 -7.21
CA VAL A 685 10.18 -6.84 -7.23
C VAL A 685 11.57 -6.56 -7.75
N ASN A 686 11.79 -5.35 -8.25
CA ASN A 686 13.13 -4.85 -8.54
C ASN A 686 13.84 -4.33 -7.28
N ASP A 687 15.05 -3.80 -7.47
CA ASP A 687 15.89 -3.29 -6.37
C ASP A 687 15.31 -2.05 -5.65
N ARG A 688 14.23 -1.45 -6.18
CA ARG A 688 13.51 -0.30 -5.63
C ARG A 688 12.14 -0.70 -5.07
N LEU A 689 11.86 -2.00 -4.95
CA LEU A 689 10.63 -2.60 -4.42
C LEU A 689 9.39 -2.41 -5.33
N GLU A 690 9.61 -2.09 -6.60
CA GLU A 690 8.56 -1.98 -7.62
C GLU A 690 8.23 -3.36 -8.19
N THR A 691 6.94 -3.66 -8.36
CA THR A 691 6.49 -4.84 -9.12
C THR A 691 6.57 -4.57 -10.63
N ASN A 692 6.21 -5.55 -11.45
CA ASN A 692 6.05 -5.36 -12.90
C ASN A 692 4.85 -4.49 -13.28
N ILE A 693 3.97 -4.14 -12.34
CA ILE A 693 2.84 -3.24 -12.58
C ILE A 693 3.14 -1.87 -11.97
N ALA A 694 3.21 -0.84 -12.81
CA ALA A 694 3.53 0.52 -12.40
C ALA A 694 2.63 1.00 -11.25
N GLY A 695 3.23 1.60 -10.21
CA GLY A 695 2.53 2.08 -9.02
C GLY A 695 2.00 0.97 -8.09
N ILE A 696 2.40 -0.29 -8.29
CA ILE A 696 2.22 -1.35 -7.30
C ILE A 696 3.59 -1.77 -6.77
N TYR A 697 3.72 -1.77 -5.45
CA TYR A 697 4.94 -2.06 -4.73
C TYR A 697 4.71 -3.21 -3.74
N ALA A 698 5.75 -3.96 -3.41
CA ALA A 698 5.68 -5.00 -2.39
C ALA A 698 6.87 -4.91 -1.43
N MET A 699 6.61 -5.07 -0.13
CA MET A 699 7.62 -4.93 0.93
C MET A 699 7.44 -5.97 2.04
N GLY A 700 8.52 -6.24 2.78
CA GLY A 700 8.55 -7.24 3.85
C GLY A 700 8.52 -8.69 3.33
N ASP A 701 7.98 -9.61 4.12
CA ASP A 701 8.10 -11.06 3.85
C ASP A 701 7.45 -11.50 2.53
N VAL A 702 6.44 -10.78 2.03
CA VAL A 702 5.64 -11.16 0.85
C VAL A 702 6.45 -11.15 -0.46
N LYS A 703 7.55 -10.40 -0.52
CA LYS A 703 8.48 -10.36 -1.67
C LYS A 703 9.64 -11.35 -1.55
N GLY A 704 9.66 -12.17 -0.50
CA GLY A 704 10.74 -13.11 -0.24
C GLY A 704 12.05 -12.43 0.20
N GLY A 705 13.16 -13.16 0.05
CA GLY A 705 14.45 -12.77 0.60
C GLY A 705 14.51 -12.92 2.13
N PRO A 706 15.32 -12.11 2.84
CA PRO A 706 15.38 -12.12 4.30
C PRO A 706 14.06 -11.65 4.93
N GLN A 707 13.47 -12.49 5.78
CA GLN A 707 12.15 -12.29 6.39
C GLN A 707 12.29 -11.81 7.84
N PHE A 708 12.75 -10.57 8.02
CA PHE A 708 12.96 -9.96 9.33
C PHE A 708 12.21 -8.63 9.46
N THR A 709 11.79 -8.31 10.68
CA THR A 709 11.08 -7.05 10.99
C THR A 709 11.82 -5.81 10.49
N HIS A 710 13.12 -5.72 10.76
CA HIS A 710 13.92 -4.56 10.36
C HIS A 710 14.11 -4.48 8.85
N ILE A 711 13.98 -5.59 8.11
CA ILE A 711 13.97 -5.59 6.64
C ILE A 711 12.69 -4.97 6.10
N SER A 712 11.54 -5.34 6.67
CA SER A 712 10.24 -4.70 6.35
C SER A 712 10.26 -3.20 6.66
N TYR A 713 10.94 -2.80 7.75
CA TYR A 713 11.10 -1.39 8.11
C TYR A 713 12.06 -0.65 7.16
N ASP A 714 13.17 -1.27 6.77
CA ASP A 714 14.09 -0.67 5.79
C ASP A 714 13.44 -0.58 4.40
N ASP A 715 12.58 -1.54 4.03
CA ASP A 715 11.77 -1.45 2.81
C ASP A 715 10.84 -0.23 2.85
N PHE A 716 10.21 0.04 4.00
CA PHE A 716 9.47 1.29 4.22
C PHE A 716 10.37 2.51 4.01
N ARG A 717 11.58 2.55 4.59
CA ARG A 717 12.54 3.66 4.42
C ARG A 717 12.85 3.88 2.94
N ILE A 718 13.13 2.82 2.19
CA ILE A 718 13.42 2.89 0.75
C ILE A 718 12.23 3.46 -0.02
N LEU A 719 11.03 2.91 0.20
CA LEU A 719 9.83 3.39 -0.47
C LEU A 719 9.56 4.85 -0.12
N LYS A 720 9.62 5.23 1.16
CA LYS A 720 9.49 6.63 1.60
C LYS A 720 10.47 7.53 0.85
N THR A 721 11.75 7.17 0.80
CA THR A 721 12.77 7.99 0.12
C THR A 721 12.54 8.07 -1.38
N ASN A 722 12.26 6.96 -2.05
CA ASN A 722 12.09 6.96 -3.51
C ASN A 722 10.81 7.66 -3.96
N ILE A 723 9.74 7.47 -3.20
CA ILE A 723 8.41 7.98 -3.52
C ILE A 723 8.35 9.42 -3.01
N MET A 724 8.40 9.64 -1.70
CA MET A 724 8.14 10.98 -1.13
C MET A 724 9.31 11.96 -1.30
N GLU A 725 10.55 11.48 -1.30
CA GLU A 725 11.75 12.33 -1.33
C GLU A 725 12.43 12.33 -2.71
N LYS A 726 11.89 11.58 -3.69
CA LYS A 726 12.43 11.42 -5.06
C LYS A 726 13.89 10.95 -5.08
N GLY A 727 14.27 10.14 -4.09
CA GLY A 727 15.61 9.59 -3.97
C GLY A 727 15.87 8.35 -4.82
N ALA A 728 17.04 7.74 -4.63
CA ALA A 728 17.50 6.53 -5.32
C ALA A 728 17.93 5.43 -4.36
N ALA A 729 17.23 5.30 -3.23
CA ALA A 729 17.46 4.24 -2.28
C ALA A 729 17.17 2.85 -2.90
N THR A 730 17.95 1.85 -2.50
CA THR A 730 17.92 0.51 -3.09
C THR A 730 18.17 -0.56 -2.03
N ILE A 731 17.64 -1.76 -2.25
CA ILE A 731 17.95 -2.96 -1.45
C ILE A 731 19.29 -3.60 -1.84
N LYS A 732 19.92 -3.15 -2.93
CA LYS A 732 21.18 -3.69 -3.42
C LYS A 732 22.28 -3.44 -2.39
N ASP A 733 23.10 -4.47 -2.16
CA ASP A 733 24.21 -4.47 -1.17
C ASP A 733 23.75 -4.15 0.27
N ARG A 734 22.46 -4.30 0.57
CA ARG A 734 21.91 -4.13 1.92
C ARG A 734 22.55 -5.14 2.85
N MET A 735 23.16 -4.63 3.92
CA MET A 735 23.66 -5.43 5.02
C MET A 735 22.48 -5.92 5.87
N VAL A 736 22.38 -7.23 6.08
CA VAL A 736 21.27 -7.85 6.81
C VAL A 736 21.76 -8.45 8.10
N PRO A 737 21.57 -7.78 9.24
CA PRO A 737 21.78 -8.41 10.52
C PRO A 737 20.63 -9.36 10.85
N TYR A 738 20.90 -10.39 11.63
CA TYR A 738 19.83 -11.17 12.23
C TYR A 738 20.24 -11.76 13.57
N THR A 739 19.24 -12.26 14.28
CA THR A 739 19.40 -12.85 15.60
C THR A 739 18.61 -14.13 15.73
N VAL A 740 19.16 -15.08 16.48
CA VAL A 740 18.41 -16.21 17.06
C VAL A 740 18.38 -16.02 18.57
N PHE A 741 17.18 -15.84 19.13
CA PHE A 741 16.97 -15.58 20.57
C PHE A 741 16.93 -16.89 21.38
N MET A 742 17.93 -17.72 21.14
CA MET A 742 18.35 -18.76 22.08
C MET A 742 19.27 -18.14 23.14
N ASP A 743 19.65 -18.92 24.15
CA ASP A 743 20.53 -18.51 25.23
C ASP A 743 21.69 -19.51 25.34
N PRO A 744 22.93 -19.12 25.01
CA PRO A 744 23.34 -17.77 24.61
C PRO A 744 22.78 -17.37 23.24
N GLN A 745 22.61 -16.07 23.01
CA GLN A 745 22.05 -15.53 21.77
C GLN A 745 23.05 -15.66 20.62
N LEU A 746 22.54 -15.88 19.41
CA LEU A 746 23.34 -15.75 18.19
C LEU A 746 23.00 -14.43 17.49
N GLY A 747 23.93 -13.49 17.45
CA GLY A 747 23.88 -12.31 16.59
C GLY A 747 24.76 -12.47 15.36
N ARG A 748 24.28 -12.09 14.18
CA ARG A 748 24.96 -12.32 12.90
C ARG A 748 24.81 -11.12 11.99
N VAL A 749 25.89 -10.71 11.32
CA VAL A 749 25.83 -9.67 10.28
C VAL A 749 26.92 -9.81 9.23
N GLY A 750 26.62 -9.45 7.98
CA GLY A 750 27.59 -9.46 6.88
C GLY A 750 27.89 -10.87 6.35
N MET A 751 28.98 -11.02 5.59
CA MET A 751 29.34 -12.29 4.96
C MET A 751 29.77 -13.35 5.96
N SER A 752 29.44 -14.61 5.70
CA SER A 752 30.03 -15.74 6.41
C SER A 752 31.41 -16.06 5.85
N GLU A 753 32.18 -16.89 6.55
CA GLU A 753 33.44 -17.41 6.01
C GLU A 753 33.18 -18.17 4.71
N SER A 754 32.16 -19.04 4.70
CA SER A 754 31.80 -19.85 3.53
C SER A 754 31.40 -18.99 2.34
N GLU A 755 30.63 -17.92 2.56
CA GLU A 755 30.24 -16.97 1.51
C GLU A 755 31.44 -16.20 0.96
N ALA A 756 32.32 -15.70 1.82
CA ALA A 756 33.50 -14.96 1.41
C ALA A 756 34.48 -15.84 0.62
N ARG A 757 34.69 -17.09 1.06
CA ARG A 757 35.50 -18.09 0.34
C ARG A 757 34.89 -18.45 -1.01
N LYS A 758 33.56 -18.65 -1.07
CA LYS A 758 32.85 -18.94 -2.33
C LYS A 758 32.95 -17.79 -3.34
N GLN A 759 33.07 -16.55 -2.87
CA GLN A 759 33.33 -15.38 -3.72
C GLN A 759 34.81 -15.23 -4.12
N GLY A 760 35.70 -16.13 -3.70
CA GLY A 760 37.14 -16.06 -4.01
C GLY A 760 37.87 -14.91 -3.32
N ARG A 761 37.34 -14.39 -2.21
CA ARG A 761 37.96 -13.27 -1.47
C ARG A 761 39.17 -13.74 -0.67
N ASN A 762 40.20 -12.89 -0.62
CA ASN A 762 41.31 -13.06 0.30
C ASN A 762 40.88 -12.60 1.71
N ILE A 763 40.82 -13.52 2.68
CA ILE A 763 40.25 -13.26 4.00
C ILE A 763 41.15 -13.72 5.14
N HIS A 764 41.08 -12.97 6.25
CA HIS A 764 41.47 -13.43 7.57
C HIS A 764 40.21 -13.78 8.38
N VAL A 765 40.31 -14.85 9.16
CA VAL A 765 39.25 -15.30 10.07
C VAL A 765 39.82 -15.27 11.48
N ALA A 766 39.16 -14.52 12.36
CA ALA A 766 39.46 -14.52 13.79
C ALA A 766 38.29 -15.18 14.52
N SER A 767 38.58 -16.09 15.45
CA SER A 767 37.59 -16.76 16.28
C SER A 767 38.07 -16.79 17.72
N MET A 768 37.18 -16.51 18.66
CA MET A 768 37.47 -16.48 20.09
C MET A 768 36.32 -17.12 20.88
N PRO A 769 36.60 -18.12 21.74
CA PRO A 769 35.56 -18.72 22.57
C PRO A 769 35.08 -17.73 23.64
N MET A 770 33.81 -17.81 24.02
CA MET A 770 33.24 -16.96 25.08
C MET A 770 33.87 -17.25 26.46
N SER A 771 34.53 -18.38 26.64
CA SER A 771 35.30 -18.71 27.84
C SER A 771 36.57 -17.86 28.01
N TRP A 772 36.93 -17.04 27.03
CA TRP A 772 38.02 -16.06 27.14
C TRP A 772 37.50 -14.64 27.39
N VAL A 773 36.17 -14.44 27.37
CA VAL A 773 35.56 -13.13 27.59
C VAL A 773 35.31 -12.95 29.07
N ALA A 774 36.05 -12.02 29.70
CA ALA A 774 35.96 -11.75 31.13
C ALA A 774 34.51 -11.58 31.59
N ARG A 775 33.73 -10.75 30.89
CA ARG A 775 32.33 -10.52 31.24
C ARG A 775 31.47 -11.79 31.21
N ALA A 776 31.71 -12.70 30.27
CA ALA A 776 30.97 -13.95 30.17
C ALA A 776 31.36 -14.94 31.28
N LEU A 777 32.61 -14.89 31.75
CA LEU A 777 33.06 -15.64 32.92
C LEU A 777 32.46 -15.09 34.22
N GLU A 778 32.45 -13.76 34.39
CA GLU A 778 31.92 -13.07 35.58
C GLU A 778 30.44 -13.38 35.85
N VAL A 779 29.65 -13.63 34.80
CA VAL A 779 28.23 -13.96 34.92
C VAL A 779 27.91 -15.44 34.67
N ASP A 780 28.93 -16.30 34.60
CA ASP A 780 28.79 -17.75 34.37
C ASP A 780 27.95 -18.11 33.11
N GLU A 781 28.22 -17.38 32.02
CA GLU A 781 27.62 -17.53 30.68
C GLU A 781 28.69 -17.65 29.60
N SER A 782 29.70 -18.49 29.85
CA SER A 782 30.92 -18.64 29.03
C SER A 782 30.77 -19.52 27.77
N ARG A 783 29.56 -20.00 27.46
CA ARG A 783 29.31 -20.89 26.31
C ARG A 783 29.25 -20.10 25.00
N GLY A 784 29.78 -20.69 23.93
CA GLY A 784 29.72 -20.13 22.58
C GLY A 784 31.05 -19.52 22.11
N LEU A 785 30.98 -18.71 21.05
CA LEU A 785 32.15 -18.08 20.43
C LEU A 785 31.78 -16.80 19.67
N MET A 786 32.80 -15.98 19.42
CA MET A 786 32.77 -14.85 18.50
C MET A 786 33.66 -15.15 17.29
N LYS A 787 33.17 -14.83 16.10
CA LYS A 787 33.87 -15.04 14.84
C LYS A 787 33.76 -13.79 13.97
N VAL A 788 34.88 -13.29 13.47
CA VAL A 788 34.96 -12.11 12.60
C VAL A 788 35.68 -12.48 11.31
N ILE A 789 35.10 -12.06 10.18
CA ILE A 789 35.64 -12.25 8.83
C ILE A 789 36.18 -10.90 8.37
N VAL A 790 37.46 -10.86 7.99
CA VAL A 790 38.15 -9.62 7.60
C VAL A 790 38.74 -9.80 6.21
N ASP A 791 38.57 -8.81 5.35
CA ASP A 791 39.25 -8.69 4.07
C ASP A 791 40.75 -8.50 4.30
N ALA A 792 41.56 -9.43 3.81
CA ALA A 792 43.00 -9.42 4.05
C ALA A 792 43.73 -8.29 3.30
N ASP A 793 43.15 -7.79 2.21
CA ASP A 793 43.80 -6.79 1.35
C ASP A 793 43.62 -5.36 1.90
N ASN A 794 42.49 -5.09 2.56
CA ASN A 794 42.15 -3.74 3.04
C ASN A 794 41.78 -3.66 4.53
N GLY A 795 41.78 -4.78 5.25
CA GLY A 795 41.51 -4.85 6.68
C GLY A 795 40.05 -4.56 7.08
N ARG A 796 39.12 -4.48 6.12
CA ARG A 796 37.70 -4.25 6.42
C ARG A 796 37.05 -5.50 6.96
N ILE A 797 36.24 -5.35 8.00
CA ILE A 797 35.35 -6.42 8.45
C ILE A 797 34.31 -6.66 7.35
N LEU A 798 34.14 -7.92 6.96
CA LEU A 798 33.16 -8.38 5.97
C LEU A 798 31.91 -8.95 6.65
N GLY A 799 32.06 -9.49 7.85
CA GLY A 799 30.97 -10.02 8.65
C GLY A 799 31.42 -10.54 10.01
N CYS A 800 30.45 -10.82 10.87
CA CYS A 800 30.66 -11.32 12.21
C CYS A 800 29.51 -12.25 12.63
N ALA A 801 29.82 -13.23 13.48
CA ALA A 801 28.88 -14.07 14.22
C ALA A 801 29.27 -14.04 15.71
N VAL A 802 28.33 -13.73 16.59
CA VAL A 802 28.51 -13.69 18.04
C VAL A 802 27.49 -14.63 18.66
N LEU A 803 27.95 -15.80 19.09
CA LEU A 803 27.18 -16.75 19.89
C LEU A 803 27.61 -16.59 21.34
N GLY A 804 26.88 -15.82 22.13
CA GLY A 804 27.30 -15.47 23.49
C GLY A 804 26.24 -14.67 24.26
N LEU A 805 26.56 -14.36 25.52
CA LEU A 805 25.83 -13.37 26.31
C LEU A 805 25.73 -12.07 25.50
N GLU A 806 24.51 -11.51 25.39
CA GLU A 806 24.24 -10.28 24.63
C GLU A 806 24.74 -10.34 23.17
N GLY A 807 24.73 -11.53 22.55
CA GLY A 807 25.23 -11.71 21.18
C GLY A 807 24.56 -10.80 20.13
N VAL A 808 23.32 -10.38 20.41
CA VAL A 808 22.63 -9.34 19.64
C VAL A 808 23.40 -8.03 19.66
N ASP A 809 23.66 -7.50 20.85
CA ASP A 809 24.31 -6.19 21.03
C ASP A 809 25.76 -6.23 20.54
N GLY A 810 26.47 -7.35 20.74
CA GLY A 810 27.80 -7.57 20.15
C GLY A 810 27.79 -7.50 18.61
N SER A 811 26.80 -8.13 17.97
CA SER A 811 26.67 -8.05 16.51
C SER A 811 26.23 -6.66 16.02
N LEU A 812 25.36 -5.97 16.74
CA LEU A 812 24.90 -4.61 16.41
C LEU A 812 26.02 -3.56 16.58
N ASN A 813 26.88 -3.71 17.59
CA ASN A 813 28.07 -2.86 17.74
C ASN A 813 29.03 -3.06 16.57
N THR A 814 29.19 -4.29 16.09
CA THR A 814 29.96 -4.56 14.88
C THR A 814 29.34 -3.89 13.64
N ILE A 815 28.01 -3.69 13.58
CA ILE A 815 27.36 -2.90 12.51
C ILE A 815 27.71 -1.42 12.60
N ALA A 816 27.70 -0.85 13.81
CA ALA A 816 28.09 0.54 14.02
C ALA A 816 29.53 0.76 13.51
N GLU A 817 30.41 -0.20 13.79
CA GLU A 817 31.79 -0.19 13.33
C GLU A 817 31.95 -0.49 11.85
N LEU A 818 31.19 -1.44 11.26
CA LEU A 818 31.15 -1.70 9.82
C LEU A 818 30.72 -0.46 9.02
N ASN A 819 29.82 0.35 9.57
CA ASN A 819 29.40 1.62 8.98
C ASN A 819 30.39 2.76 9.25
N TRP A 820 31.08 2.78 10.40
CA TRP A 820 32.13 3.75 10.73
C TRP A 820 33.50 3.46 10.07
N ALA A 821 33.79 2.21 9.70
CA ALA A 821 35.06 1.73 9.13
C ALA A 821 35.36 2.22 7.70
N ARG A 822 34.69 3.28 7.24
CA ARG A 822 35.20 4.10 6.14
C ARG A 822 36.38 4.99 6.59
N SER A 823 36.67 5.11 7.89
CA SER A 823 37.82 5.85 8.40
C SER A 823 38.52 5.15 9.59
N ARG A 824 39.66 4.49 9.29
CA ARG A 824 40.81 4.08 10.15
C ARG A 824 40.58 3.34 11.49
N ASN A 825 41.35 2.24 11.67
CA ASN A 825 41.69 1.51 12.90
C ASN A 825 40.55 1.04 13.82
N VAL A 826 39.82 0.04 13.36
CA VAL A 826 38.71 -0.67 14.05
C VAL A 826 39.20 -1.79 14.99
N ARG A 827 40.50 -2.13 14.92
CA ARG A 827 41.07 -3.32 15.57
C ARG A 827 41.01 -3.28 17.11
N ALA A 828 40.95 -2.10 17.72
CA ALA A 828 40.94 -1.93 19.17
C ALA A 828 39.53 -1.83 19.78
N SER A 829 38.51 -1.32 19.04
CA SER A 829 37.24 -0.93 19.66
C SER A 829 36.24 -2.06 19.89
N ILE A 830 36.23 -3.11 19.05
CA ILE A 830 35.40 -4.31 19.30
C ILE A 830 35.85 -4.99 20.58
N PHE A 831 37.15 -5.21 20.69
CA PHE A 831 37.74 -6.00 21.78
C PHE A 831 37.88 -5.19 23.07
N SER A 832 38.14 -3.88 23.02
CA SER A 832 38.27 -3.05 24.22
C SER A 832 36.98 -2.99 25.03
N LYS A 833 35.80 -3.04 24.39
CA LYS A 833 34.50 -3.04 25.09
C LYS A 833 34.13 -4.39 25.72
N PHE A 834 34.83 -5.46 25.37
CA PHE A 834 34.77 -6.74 26.07
C PHE A 834 35.93 -6.91 27.09
N GLY A 835 36.66 -5.84 27.39
CA GLY A 835 37.75 -5.82 28.38
C GLY A 835 39.11 -6.28 27.85
N ILE A 836 39.37 -6.15 26.54
CA ILE A 836 40.61 -6.63 25.91
C ILE A 836 41.38 -5.42 25.33
N GLU A 837 42.45 -4.98 26.01
CA GLU A 837 43.29 -3.86 25.56
C GLU A 837 44.33 -4.25 24.49
N ASP A 838 44.73 -5.53 24.41
CA ASP A 838 45.72 -6.01 23.44
C ASP A 838 45.33 -7.40 22.87
N GLY A 839 44.90 -7.45 21.61
CA GLY A 839 44.67 -8.71 20.90
C GLY A 839 45.97 -9.38 20.45
N PRO A 840 46.07 -10.73 20.41
CA PRO A 840 47.30 -11.42 20.01
C PRO A 840 47.66 -11.16 18.54
N PRO A 841 48.97 -11.15 18.18
CA PRO A 841 49.41 -11.03 16.80
C PRO A 841 49.02 -12.28 16.00
N LEU A 842 48.43 -12.07 14.81
CA LEU A 842 47.99 -13.14 13.91
C LEU A 842 49.18 -13.93 13.35
N GLY A 843 49.23 -15.23 13.66
CA GLY A 843 50.16 -16.17 13.04
C GLY A 843 49.85 -17.62 13.42
N SER A 844 49.10 -18.32 12.56
CA SER A 844 48.71 -19.74 12.64
C SER A 844 47.94 -20.17 13.91
N THR A 845 47.16 -21.23 13.79
CA THR A 845 46.44 -21.87 14.89
C THR A 845 47.42 -22.22 16.01
N ILE A 846 47.37 -21.57 17.18
CA ILE A 846 48.20 -21.96 18.33
C ILE A 846 47.35 -22.06 19.60
N THR A 847 47.29 -23.27 20.15
CA THR A 847 46.99 -23.58 21.56
C THR A 847 48.20 -23.17 22.41
N VAL A 848 48.09 -22.21 23.33
CA VAL A 848 49.19 -21.79 24.24
C VAL A 848 48.68 -21.70 25.68
N PRO A 849 49.41 -22.19 26.70
CA PRO A 849 48.89 -22.40 28.05
C PRO A 849 48.99 -21.16 28.97
N GLN A 850 48.18 -21.22 30.04
CA GLN A 850 48.02 -20.27 31.15
C GLN A 850 49.24 -19.40 31.47
N LEU A 851 49.01 -18.08 31.60
CA LEU A 851 49.90 -17.17 32.32
C LEU A 851 49.09 -16.28 33.27
N SER A 852 49.50 -16.38 34.54
CA SER A 852 49.11 -15.59 35.70
C SER A 852 49.84 -14.25 35.76
N ASP A 853 49.27 -13.33 36.53
CA ASP A 853 49.80 -12.04 37.02
C ASP A 853 50.00 -10.90 36.00
N ARG A 854 49.16 -9.85 36.11
CA ARG A 854 49.62 -8.47 36.36
C ARG A 854 48.48 -7.48 36.67
N SER A 855 48.89 -6.46 37.42
CA SER A 855 48.17 -5.45 38.20
C SER A 855 47.53 -4.32 37.38
N TYR A 856 46.36 -3.85 37.85
CA TYR A 856 45.66 -2.64 37.42
C TYR A 856 46.44 -1.37 37.77
N THR A 857 46.50 -0.40 36.83
CA THR A 857 46.83 1.01 37.13
C THR A 857 45.83 1.95 36.47
N GLU A 858 45.44 2.95 37.27
CA GLU A 858 44.44 4.01 37.08
C GLU A 858 44.44 4.66 35.68
N ASN A 859 43.32 4.61 34.95
CA ASN A 859 43.01 5.62 33.92
C ASN A 859 41.54 5.71 33.47
N GLU A 860 40.57 5.50 34.37
CA GLU A 860 39.13 5.60 34.02
C GLU A 860 38.49 6.98 34.26
N CYS A 861 39.20 7.95 34.85
CA CYS A 861 38.62 9.28 35.13
C CYS A 861 38.78 10.33 34.03
N GLU A 862 39.69 10.18 33.06
CA GLU A 862 39.91 11.21 32.03
C GLU A 862 38.98 11.10 30.81
N ILE A 863 38.39 9.92 30.55
CA ILE A 863 37.53 9.71 29.37
C ILE A 863 36.11 10.23 29.58
N ALA A 864 35.62 10.27 30.83
CA ALA A 864 34.27 10.76 31.15
C ALA A 864 34.13 12.29 31.02
N ALA A 865 35.22 13.05 31.07
CA ALA A 865 35.19 14.52 30.99
C ALA A 865 35.09 15.07 29.55
N GLN A 866 35.43 14.29 28.52
CA GLN A 866 35.42 14.76 27.12
C GLN A 866 34.12 14.47 26.36
N LEU A 867 33.19 13.68 26.91
CA LEU A 867 31.91 13.35 26.28
C LEU A 867 30.75 14.26 26.71
N GLY A 868 30.99 15.24 27.58
CA GLY A 868 29.96 16.12 28.16
C GLY A 868 29.67 17.43 27.41
N GLU A 869 30.41 17.78 26.36
CA GLU A 869 30.20 19.04 25.62
C GLU A 869 29.95 18.79 24.14
N ARG A 870 28.74 18.27 23.82
CA ARG A 870 27.95 18.57 22.61
C ARG A 870 26.72 17.64 22.55
N THR A 871 25.65 18.09 23.20
CA THR A 871 24.25 17.84 22.79
C THR A 871 23.45 19.10 23.04
#